data_AF-A0AAV6SVD8-F1
#
_entry.id   AF-A0AAV6SVD8-F1
#
_cell.length_a   1.000
_cell.length_b   1.000
_cell.length_c   1.000
_cell.angle_alpha   90.00
_cell.angle_beta   90.00
_cell.angle_gamma   90.00
#
_symmetry.space_group_name_H-M   'P 1'
#
loop_
_entity.id
_entity.type
_entity.pdbx_description
1 polymer ?
#
loop_
_entity_poly.entity_id
_entity_poly.type
_entity_poly.pdbx_seq_one_letter_code
_entity_poly.pdbx_strand_id
1 'polypeptide(L)'
;MFLSLALPHQVLGQEITNFPLPDLALVAERSDPVHLGKLLQLILGCAVRCEHKQEYIQNIMTLEESVQHVVMTAIQELMNKETMAPFGAQLSGDVEQQLKKAQEDLAELLTEKEALAQRCQELDIQVAVLQEERNSLLAENDVLTDRANQLDTFDDPSTPSGRKHNQLQQQLETLQEENFRLEAAKDDYRIHCEELEKQLIEVQHRNDELTSLAEESRALKDELDVMRNCSDRVVILEASVETYKRKLENLGDLKRQMKLLEENNMTYMQNTVSLEEELRKANAARAQLETYKRQVQELHKKLSEESRRADNLAFEMKKFEEKHETVMKEKERVMIERDSLKETNEELRCTQAQQHQLSQAGIGMLSSSSPSHDNLAAELIPIEYREKFIRLQHENKMLRVQQEESERERFAALQCQLEEAHKTRSELDTENRLSRARISELQQQVEDLQKALQSQAAKPDDSNLKRKLDAHMVQLNEAQDEIMKKKELLEDLQPDHTQTSLKVDELMAALKKKDDDMRAMEERYKMYLEKARNVIRALDPKLNPATAEIQSLRNTLADRDKHILNLERQCEQAKLREYEEKLIVTAWYNKSLNFQKLAIESRLGGRTASMLSPGQSFLSQQRQVSNAPRRTLSINVPATTSQ
;
A
#
# COMPACT_ATOMS: atom_id res chain seq x y z
N MET A 1 42.99 92.71 -70.71
CA MET A 1 43.19 94.14 -70.35
C MET A 1 44.63 94.30 -69.89
N PHE A 2 45.39 95.21 -70.47
CA PHE A 2 46.78 95.47 -70.05
C PHE A 2 46.78 96.45 -68.86
N LEU A 3 47.22 95.98 -67.69
CA LEU A 3 47.51 96.84 -66.54
C LEU A 3 48.84 97.57 -66.79
N SER A 4 48.77 98.74 -67.42
CA SER A 4 49.94 99.61 -67.59
C SER A 4 50.32 100.21 -66.23
N LEU A 5 51.39 99.69 -65.63
CA LEU A 5 51.86 100.08 -64.29
C LEU A 5 52.63 101.42 -64.27
N ALA A 6 52.28 102.35 -65.17
CA ALA A 6 52.68 103.76 -65.10
C ALA A 6 51.88 104.55 -64.04
N LEU A 7 50.74 104.02 -63.58
CA LEU A 7 49.85 104.71 -62.63
C LEU A 7 50.45 105.09 -61.26
N PRO A 8 51.41 104.38 -60.64
CA PRO A 8 51.95 104.78 -59.33
C PRO A 8 52.59 106.18 -59.36
N HIS A 9 53.30 106.52 -60.44
CA HIS A 9 53.93 107.84 -60.58
C HIS A 9 52.93 108.95 -60.93
N GLN A 10 51.87 108.64 -61.68
CA GLN A 10 50.99 109.67 -62.24
C GLN A 10 49.75 109.98 -61.39
N VAL A 11 49.47 109.21 -60.34
CA VAL A 11 48.29 109.37 -59.47
C VAL A 11 48.63 109.59 -57.99
N LEU A 12 49.79 109.13 -57.50
CA LEU A 12 50.16 109.22 -56.06
C LEU A 12 51.21 110.31 -55.72
N GLY A 13 51.70 111.07 -56.71
CA GLY A 13 52.38 112.35 -56.51
C GLY A 13 53.71 112.32 -55.72
N GLN A 14 54.31 111.15 -55.51
CA GLN A 14 55.58 110.99 -54.81
C GLN A 14 56.43 109.89 -55.46
N GLU A 15 57.72 110.14 -55.59
CA GLU A 15 58.67 109.18 -56.16
C GLU A 15 58.83 107.95 -55.25
N ILE A 16 59.01 106.78 -55.87
CA ILE A 16 59.49 105.55 -55.23
C ILE A 16 60.80 105.21 -55.92
N THR A 17 61.86 105.92 -55.53
CA THR A 17 63.21 105.65 -56.01
C THR A 17 63.73 104.36 -55.36
N ASN A 18 64.38 103.52 -56.18
CA ASN A 18 65.15 102.33 -55.77
C ASN A 18 64.38 101.13 -55.17
N PHE A 19 63.06 100.97 -55.40
CA PHE A 19 62.41 99.65 -55.20
C PHE A 19 62.65 98.72 -56.40
N PRO A 20 63.10 97.46 -56.22
CA PRO A 20 63.29 96.51 -57.31
C PRO A 20 61.94 96.02 -57.86
N LEU A 21 61.54 96.57 -59.01
CA LEU A 21 60.28 96.26 -59.68
C LEU A 21 60.04 94.74 -59.86
N PRO A 22 58.83 94.23 -59.61
CA PRO A 22 58.50 92.83 -59.83
C PRO A 22 58.45 92.50 -61.33
N ASP A 23 58.99 91.35 -61.73
CA ASP A 23 58.87 90.84 -63.09
C ASP A 23 57.47 90.23 -63.26
N LEU A 24 56.63 90.94 -64.01
CA LEU A 24 55.25 90.55 -64.25
C LEU A 24 55.11 89.31 -65.15
N ALA A 25 56.12 88.95 -65.95
CA ALA A 25 56.10 87.73 -66.75
C ALA A 25 56.33 86.51 -65.86
N LEU A 26 57.31 86.56 -64.94
CA LEU A 26 57.55 85.49 -63.96
C LEU A 26 56.38 85.30 -62.99
N VAL A 27 55.66 86.38 -62.63
CA VAL A 27 54.41 86.27 -61.87
C VAL A 27 53.29 85.64 -62.71
N ALA A 28 53.09 86.07 -63.95
CA ALA A 28 51.96 85.63 -64.78
C ALA A 28 52.10 84.22 -65.37
N GLU A 29 53.31 83.79 -65.73
CA GLU A 29 53.55 82.47 -66.36
C GLU A 29 53.90 81.37 -65.35
N ARG A 30 54.50 81.72 -64.21
CA ARG A 30 55.11 80.75 -63.28
C ARG A 30 54.66 80.87 -61.83
N SER A 31 53.85 81.88 -61.49
CA SER A 31 53.43 82.16 -60.11
C SER A 31 54.59 82.24 -59.11
N ASP A 32 55.74 82.76 -59.54
CA ASP A 32 56.96 82.77 -58.72
C ASP A 32 56.74 83.51 -57.38
N PRO A 33 56.98 82.86 -56.22
CA PRO A 33 56.66 83.44 -54.92
C PRO A 33 57.52 84.67 -54.58
N VAL A 34 58.73 84.80 -55.12
CA VAL A 34 59.63 85.92 -54.83
C VAL A 34 59.19 87.18 -55.58
N HIS A 35 58.84 87.07 -56.85
CA HIS A 35 58.30 88.18 -57.64
C HIS A 35 56.83 88.49 -57.28
N LEU A 36 56.03 87.49 -56.90
CA LEU A 36 54.69 87.69 -56.35
C LEU A 36 54.74 88.44 -55.01
N GLY A 37 55.69 88.08 -54.13
CA GLY A 37 55.94 88.80 -52.88
C GLY A 37 56.31 90.27 -53.09
N LYS A 38 57.22 90.56 -54.03
CA LYS A 38 57.58 91.95 -54.42
C LYS A 38 56.40 92.73 -54.99
N LEU A 39 55.53 92.08 -55.77
CA LEU A 39 54.31 92.69 -56.28
C LEU A 39 53.33 93.01 -55.14
N LEU A 40 53.15 92.10 -54.18
CA LEU A 40 52.31 92.31 -53.00
C LEU A 40 52.85 93.46 -52.12
N GLN A 41 54.16 93.51 -51.90
CA GLN A 41 54.87 94.56 -51.16
C GLN A 41 54.66 95.95 -51.80
N LEU A 42 54.75 96.04 -53.13
CA LEU A 42 54.46 97.28 -53.86
C LEU A 42 52.99 97.71 -53.75
N ILE A 43 52.05 96.76 -53.84
CA ILE A 43 50.61 97.02 -53.68
C ILE A 43 50.29 97.51 -52.27
N LEU A 44 50.86 96.89 -51.23
CA LEU A 44 50.71 97.30 -49.83
C LEU A 44 51.30 98.70 -49.59
N GLY A 45 52.48 98.98 -50.15
CA GLY A 45 53.09 100.31 -50.11
C GLY A 45 52.23 101.39 -50.78
N CYS A 46 51.49 101.05 -51.84
CA CYS A 46 50.52 101.96 -52.47
C CYS A 46 49.25 102.12 -51.62
N ALA A 47 48.69 101.03 -51.09
CA ALA A 47 47.45 101.04 -50.31
C ALA A 47 47.55 101.91 -49.03
N VAL A 48 48.69 101.84 -48.33
CA VAL A 48 48.96 102.64 -47.12
C VAL A 48 49.29 104.12 -47.44
N ARG A 49 49.64 104.45 -48.69
CA ARG A 49 49.97 105.81 -49.15
C ARG A 49 48.85 106.54 -49.90
N CYS A 50 47.76 105.85 -50.28
CA CYS A 50 46.65 106.46 -51.00
C CYS A 50 45.74 107.35 -50.10
N GLU A 51 44.82 108.10 -50.71
CA GLU A 51 43.87 108.96 -49.98
C GLU A 51 42.96 108.17 -49.04
N HIS A 52 42.53 106.97 -49.48
CA HIS A 52 41.64 106.07 -48.73
C HIS A 52 42.39 105.16 -47.74
N LYS A 53 43.66 105.45 -47.43
CA LYS A 53 44.55 104.61 -46.60
C LYS A 53 43.97 104.16 -45.26
N GLN A 54 43.07 104.93 -44.63
CA GLN A 54 42.46 104.53 -43.37
C GLN A 54 41.63 103.24 -43.51
N GLU A 55 40.91 103.08 -44.63
CA GLU A 55 40.13 101.86 -44.91
C GLU A 55 41.05 100.65 -45.13
N TYR A 56 42.13 100.83 -45.90
CA TYR A 56 43.10 99.75 -46.15
C TYR A 56 43.92 99.38 -44.90
N ILE A 57 44.34 100.36 -44.09
CA ILE A 57 45.01 100.12 -42.80
C ILE A 57 44.05 99.40 -41.84
N GLN A 58 42.79 99.83 -41.75
CA GLN A 58 41.82 99.19 -40.87
C GLN A 58 41.48 97.76 -41.33
N ASN A 59 41.41 97.50 -42.64
CA ASN A 59 41.31 96.14 -43.17
C ASN A 59 42.55 95.29 -42.84
N ILE A 60 43.76 95.83 -42.96
CA ILE A 60 45.00 95.15 -42.52
C ILE A 60 44.95 94.83 -41.01
N MET A 61 44.41 95.72 -40.18
CA MET A 61 44.22 95.49 -38.74
C MET A 61 43.16 94.42 -38.39
N THR A 62 42.37 93.93 -39.37
CA THR A 62 41.48 92.77 -39.17
C THR A 62 42.13 91.42 -39.53
N LEU A 63 43.36 91.43 -40.07
CA LEU A 63 44.14 90.22 -40.36
C LEU A 63 44.76 89.64 -39.07
N GLU A 64 45.22 88.40 -39.14
CA GLU A 64 45.93 87.74 -38.03
C GLU A 64 47.26 88.47 -37.70
N GLU A 65 47.62 88.53 -36.41
CA GLU A 65 48.77 89.29 -35.89
C GLU A 65 50.11 88.92 -36.58
N SER A 66 50.28 87.63 -36.87
CA SER A 66 51.40 87.08 -37.66
C SER A 66 51.51 87.72 -39.06
N VAL A 67 50.38 87.90 -39.73
CA VAL A 67 50.28 88.52 -41.07
C VAL A 67 50.49 90.03 -40.97
N GLN A 68 49.94 90.69 -39.94
CA GLN A 68 50.15 92.12 -39.69
C GLN A 68 51.65 92.45 -39.53
N HIS A 69 52.40 91.63 -38.80
CA HIS A 69 53.85 91.81 -38.66
C HIS A 69 54.62 91.66 -39.97
N VAL A 70 54.31 90.65 -40.80
CA VAL A 70 54.95 90.47 -42.12
C VAL A 70 54.64 91.65 -43.04
N VAL A 71 53.38 92.13 -43.07
CA VAL A 71 52.97 93.31 -43.83
C VAL A 71 53.71 94.57 -43.35
N MET A 72 53.84 94.76 -42.03
CA MET A 72 54.56 95.91 -41.46
C MET A 72 56.04 95.92 -41.87
N THR A 73 56.74 94.79 -41.77
CA THR A 73 58.15 94.68 -42.19
C THR A 73 58.30 94.97 -43.67
N ALA A 74 57.43 94.41 -44.52
CA ALA A 74 57.45 94.63 -45.96
C ALA A 74 57.25 96.11 -46.33
N ILE A 75 56.46 96.87 -45.57
CA ILE A 75 56.30 98.32 -45.75
C ILE A 75 57.56 99.07 -45.29
N GLN A 76 58.17 98.68 -44.15
CA GLN A 76 59.35 99.35 -43.60
C GLN A 76 60.61 99.19 -44.48
N GLU A 77 60.82 98.01 -45.07
CA GLU A 77 61.94 97.76 -46.00
C GLU A 77 61.90 98.66 -47.25
N LEU A 78 60.70 99.09 -47.66
CA LEU A 78 60.49 99.97 -48.82
C LEU A 78 60.89 101.43 -48.55
N MET A 79 61.26 101.79 -47.31
CA MET A 79 61.40 103.19 -46.88
C MET A 79 62.83 103.67 -46.55
N ASN A 80 63.83 102.78 -46.35
CA ASN A 80 65.14 103.17 -45.79
C ASN A 80 66.35 102.52 -46.50
N LYS A 81 67.18 103.31 -47.22
CA LYS A 81 68.62 103.04 -47.51
C LYS A 81 69.29 104.19 -48.31
N GLU A 82 70.36 104.78 -47.76
CA GLU A 82 71.25 105.76 -48.41
C GLU A 82 72.72 105.58 -47.98
N THR A 83 73.66 106.22 -48.71
CA THR A 83 75.14 106.28 -48.50
C THR A 83 75.90 104.98 -48.80
N MET A 84 76.89 104.84 -49.72
CA MET A 84 77.99 105.65 -50.33
C MET A 84 79.38 105.50 -49.68
N ALA A 85 80.43 105.60 -50.53
CA ALA A 85 81.81 105.19 -50.24
C ALA A 85 82.89 106.32 -50.38
N PRO A 86 84.00 106.20 -51.14
CA PRO A 86 85.37 106.12 -50.61
C PRO A 86 86.23 107.43 -50.81
N PHE A 87 87.55 107.29 -51.07
CA PHE A 87 88.64 108.31 -51.18
C PHE A 87 89.32 108.71 -49.85
N GLY A 88 90.58 109.21 -49.83
CA GLY A 88 91.62 109.20 -50.87
C GLY A 88 92.42 110.52 -51.07
N ALA A 89 93.74 110.37 -51.28
CA ALA A 89 94.66 111.22 -52.08
C ALA A 89 95.39 112.48 -51.52
N GLN A 90 96.66 112.59 -51.96
CA GLN A 90 97.43 113.78 -52.39
C GLN A 90 98.20 114.70 -51.39
N LEU A 91 99.16 115.43 -51.98
CA LEU A 91 100.24 116.19 -51.33
C LEU A 91 100.11 117.70 -51.56
N SER A 92 100.64 118.52 -50.64
CA SER A 92 101.51 119.69 -50.93
C SER A 92 101.74 120.52 -49.65
N GLY A 93 102.99 120.92 -49.39
CA GLY A 93 103.34 121.83 -48.28
C GLY A 93 104.63 121.44 -47.55
N ASP A 94 105.59 122.37 -47.52
CA ASP A 94 106.90 122.41 -46.82
C ASP A 94 107.82 121.17 -46.95
N VAL A 95 109.15 121.33 -47.09
CA VAL A 95 110.05 120.19 -47.34
C VAL A 95 110.15 119.26 -46.13
N GLU A 96 110.12 119.80 -44.92
CA GLU A 96 110.14 119.01 -43.68
C GLU A 96 108.80 118.30 -43.45
N GLN A 97 107.70 118.91 -43.88
CA GLN A 97 106.34 118.35 -43.80
C GLN A 97 106.05 117.38 -44.96
N GLN A 98 106.70 117.53 -46.12
CA GLN A 98 106.76 116.56 -47.23
C GLN A 98 107.63 115.35 -46.87
N LEU A 99 108.77 115.54 -46.20
CA LEU A 99 109.58 114.42 -45.70
C LEU A 99 108.80 113.63 -44.65
N LYS A 100 108.14 114.33 -43.72
CA LYS A 100 107.28 113.69 -42.73
C LYS A 100 106.08 113.00 -43.36
N LYS A 101 105.39 113.64 -44.31
CA LYS A 101 104.32 113.00 -45.08
C LYS A 101 104.82 111.80 -45.87
N ALA A 102 105.99 111.86 -46.52
CA ALA A 102 106.56 110.71 -47.23
C ALA A 102 106.98 109.56 -46.28
N GLN A 103 107.28 109.85 -45.01
CA GLN A 103 107.48 108.84 -43.96
C GLN A 103 106.16 108.25 -43.47
N GLU A 104 105.11 109.07 -43.36
CA GLU A 104 103.74 108.65 -43.02
C GLU A 104 103.13 107.80 -44.15
N ASP A 105 103.17 108.27 -45.40
CA ASP A 105 102.78 107.56 -46.63
C ASP A 105 103.58 106.23 -46.80
N LEU A 106 104.88 106.21 -46.46
CA LEU A 106 105.70 104.97 -46.50
C LEU A 106 105.33 103.99 -45.39
N ALA A 107 104.99 104.48 -44.19
CA ALA A 107 104.50 103.63 -43.10
C ALA A 107 103.13 103.05 -43.44
N GLU A 108 102.23 103.85 -44.03
CA GLU A 108 100.91 103.41 -44.50
C GLU A 108 101.06 102.34 -45.60
N LEU A 109 101.90 102.56 -46.62
CA LEU A 109 102.22 101.56 -47.65
C LEU A 109 102.87 100.28 -47.10
N LEU A 110 103.63 100.36 -46.00
CA LEU A 110 104.15 99.17 -45.32
C LEU A 110 103.04 98.41 -44.59
N THR A 111 102.12 99.10 -43.92
CA THR A 111 100.95 98.44 -43.30
C THR A 111 99.97 97.87 -44.33
N GLU A 112 99.74 98.53 -45.47
CA GLU A 112 98.96 97.98 -46.58
C GLU A 112 99.61 96.74 -47.17
N LYS A 113 100.94 96.76 -47.38
CA LYS A 113 101.71 95.60 -47.84
C LYS A 113 101.63 94.43 -46.85
N GLU A 114 101.71 94.70 -45.55
CA GLU A 114 101.60 93.67 -44.51
C GLU A 114 100.17 93.11 -44.42
N ALA A 115 99.14 93.94 -44.52
CA ALA A 115 97.74 93.51 -44.60
C ALA A 115 97.45 92.69 -45.87
N LEU A 116 98.02 93.07 -47.02
CA LEU A 116 97.93 92.28 -48.26
C LEU A 116 98.68 90.95 -48.14
N ALA A 117 99.85 90.92 -47.49
CA ALA A 117 100.59 89.68 -47.25
C ALA A 117 99.83 88.73 -46.31
N GLN A 118 99.23 89.26 -45.24
CA GLN A 118 98.32 88.51 -44.35
C GLN A 118 97.13 87.96 -45.14
N ARG A 119 96.46 88.79 -45.95
CA ARG A 119 95.32 88.36 -46.76
C ARG A 119 95.67 87.29 -47.81
N CYS A 120 96.87 87.34 -48.38
CA CYS A 120 97.37 86.25 -49.23
C CYS A 120 97.56 84.95 -48.44
N GLN A 121 98.18 85.02 -47.25
CA GLN A 121 98.33 83.85 -46.38
C GLN A 121 96.97 83.26 -45.93
N GLU A 122 96.00 84.12 -45.59
CA GLU A 122 94.62 83.70 -45.27
C GLU A 122 93.94 82.99 -46.45
N LEU A 123 94.16 83.46 -47.68
CA LEU A 123 93.64 82.84 -48.89
C LEU A 123 94.34 81.52 -49.22
N ASP A 124 95.68 81.44 -49.07
CA ASP A 124 96.44 80.21 -49.24
C ASP A 124 96.00 79.13 -48.22
N ILE A 125 95.73 79.53 -46.96
CA ILE A 125 95.18 78.65 -45.92
C ILE A 125 93.75 78.19 -46.29
N GLN A 126 92.88 79.09 -46.75
CA GLN A 126 91.53 78.73 -47.19
C GLN A 126 91.54 77.76 -48.38
N VAL A 127 92.44 77.97 -49.37
CA VAL A 127 92.61 77.07 -50.50
C VAL A 127 93.11 75.70 -50.06
N ALA A 128 94.04 75.63 -49.09
CA ALA A 128 94.52 74.36 -48.54
C ALA A 128 93.40 73.59 -47.82
N VAL A 129 92.61 74.25 -46.98
CA VAL A 129 91.46 73.63 -46.27
C VAL A 129 90.41 73.13 -47.27
N LEU A 130 90.02 73.95 -48.25
CA LEU A 130 89.04 73.54 -49.28
C LEU A 130 89.55 72.38 -50.15
N GLN A 131 90.86 72.26 -50.36
CA GLN A 131 91.45 71.10 -51.05
C GLN A 131 91.43 69.84 -50.17
N GLU A 132 91.65 69.96 -48.86
CA GLU A 132 91.53 68.83 -47.92
C GLU A 132 90.07 68.34 -47.84
N GLU A 133 89.10 69.24 -47.62
CA GLU A 133 87.66 68.91 -47.60
C GLU A 133 87.21 68.25 -48.92
N ARG A 134 87.60 68.81 -50.07
CA ARG A 134 87.31 68.23 -51.40
C ARG A 134 87.88 66.83 -51.56
N ASN A 135 89.04 66.54 -50.99
CA ASN A 135 89.66 65.21 -51.07
C ASN A 135 88.98 64.22 -50.10
N SER A 136 88.57 64.67 -48.91
CA SER A 136 87.79 63.87 -47.95
C SER A 136 86.43 63.46 -48.52
N LEU A 137 85.70 64.40 -49.13
CA LEU A 137 84.39 64.14 -49.75
C LEU A 137 84.46 63.17 -50.93
N LEU A 138 85.57 63.17 -51.70
CA LEU A 138 85.78 62.18 -52.75
C LEU A 138 86.01 60.77 -52.17
N ALA A 139 86.83 60.64 -51.12
CA ALA A 139 87.05 59.35 -50.47
C ALA A 139 85.77 58.76 -49.86
N GLU A 140 84.87 59.60 -49.33
CA GLU A 140 83.54 59.15 -48.89
C GLU A 140 82.65 58.73 -50.08
N ASN A 141 82.69 59.47 -51.19
CA ASN A 141 81.92 59.14 -52.40
C ASN A 141 82.35 57.80 -53.03
N ASP A 142 83.66 57.54 -53.08
CA ASP A 142 84.23 56.27 -53.54
C ASP A 142 83.72 55.10 -52.66
N VAL A 143 83.77 55.25 -51.32
CA VAL A 143 83.30 54.22 -50.37
C VAL A 143 81.79 53.97 -50.46
N LEU A 144 80.98 55.01 -50.67
CA LEU A 144 79.54 54.86 -50.88
C LEU A 144 79.23 54.17 -52.22
N THR A 145 80.00 54.48 -53.26
CA THR A 145 79.89 53.85 -54.59
C THR A 145 80.26 52.37 -54.52
N ASP A 146 81.38 52.01 -53.89
CA ASP A 146 81.78 50.62 -53.66
C ASP A 146 80.73 49.85 -52.84
N ARG A 147 80.04 50.50 -51.90
CA ARG A 147 78.96 49.89 -51.11
C ARG A 147 77.68 49.68 -51.94
N ALA A 148 77.37 50.55 -52.88
CA ALA A 148 76.26 50.36 -53.83
C ALA A 148 76.56 49.19 -54.79
N ASN A 149 77.76 49.15 -55.37
CA ASN A 149 78.22 48.04 -56.23
C ASN A 149 78.20 46.67 -55.51
N GLN A 150 78.45 46.67 -54.19
CA GLN A 150 78.32 45.48 -53.32
C GLN A 150 76.87 45.07 -53.02
N LEU A 151 75.88 45.95 -53.23
CA LEU A 151 74.47 45.63 -53.09
C LEU A 151 73.90 45.07 -54.40
N ASP A 152 74.19 45.70 -55.54
CA ASP A 152 73.79 45.23 -56.88
C ASP A 152 74.30 43.79 -57.17
N THR A 153 75.40 43.36 -56.54
CA THR A 153 75.95 42.00 -56.68
C THR A 153 75.24 40.93 -55.83
N PHE A 154 74.21 41.28 -55.05
CA PHE A 154 73.25 40.31 -54.49
C PHE A 154 72.08 40.01 -55.45
N ASP A 155 71.74 40.91 -56.36
CA ASP A 155 70.65 40.71 -57.33
C ASP A 155 71.07 39.82 -58.52
N ASP A 156 72.37 39.77 -58.87
CA ASP A 156 72.89 38.86 -59.91
C ASP A 156 73.00 37.40 -59.41
N PRO A 157 72.19 36.45 -59.96
CA PRO A 157 72.26 35.03 -59.59
C PRO A 157 73.54 34.33 -60.08
N SER A 158 74.40 34.98 -60.87
CA SER A 158 75.69 34.42 -61.27
C SER A 158 76.70 34.43 -60.13
N THR A 159 76.64 35.41 -59.21
CA THR A 159 77.65 35.58 -58.16
C THR A 159 77.48 34.57 -57.02
N PRO A 160 78.52 34.30 -56.20
CA PRO A 160 78.37 33.52 -54.98
C PRO A 160 77.46 34.20 -53.94
N SER A 161 77.47 35.54 -53.90
CA SER A 161 76.67 36.37 -52.99
C SER A 161 75.19 36.31 -53.35
N GLY A 162 74.84 36.54 -54.62
CA GLY A 162 73.47 36.51 -55.09
C GLY A 162 72.86 35.11 -55.05
N ARG A 163 73.64 34.05 -55.30
CA ARG A 163 73.18 32.66 -55.04
C ARG A 163 72.87 32.40 -53.58
N LYS A 164 73.71 32.89 -52.65
CA LYS A 164 73.44 32.78 -51.21
C LYS A 164 72.21 33.61 -50.80
N HIS A 165 72.01 34.79 -51.39
CA HIS A 165 70.85 35.63 -51.13
C HIS A 165 69.56 34.97 -51.60
N ASN A 166 69.50 34.52 -52.86
CA ASN A 166 68.37 33.76 -53.42
C ASN A 166 68.07 32.49 -52.59
N GLN A 167 69.09 31.74 -52.16
CA GLN A 167 68.90 30.56 -51.32
C GLN A 167 68.31 30.91 -49.93
N LEU A 168 68.76 32.00 -49.31
CA LEU A 168 68.21 32.48 -48.04
C LEU A 168 66.78 33.02 -48.20
N GLN A 169 66.49 33.72 -49.31
CA GLN A 169 65.14 34.21 -49.60
C GLN A 169 64.16 33.04 -49.84
N GLN A 170 64.53 32.05 -50.65
CA GLN A 170 63.69 30.88 -50.87
C GLN A 170 63.49 30.05 -49.59
N GLN A 171 64.50 29.99 -48.70
CA GLN A 171 64.32 29.45 -47.35
C GLN A 171 63.29 30.27 -46.54
N LEU A 172 63.37 31.60 -46.58
CA LEU A 172 62.45 32.50 -45.89
C LEU A 172 61.01 32.35 -46.41
N GLU A 173 60.82 32.23 -47.72
CA GLU A 173 59.54 31.95 -48.39
C GLU A 173 58.98 30.57 -47.94
N THR A 174 59.78 29.49 -47.98
CA THR A 174 59.31 28.17 -47.51
C THR A 174 58.95 28.17 -46.02
N LEU A 175 59.68 28.91 -45.18
CA LEU A 175 59.36 29.06 -43.76
C LEU A 175 58.09 29.90 -43.53
N GLN A 176 57.78 30.86 -44.40
CA GLN A 176 56.49 31.58 -44.38
C GLN A 176 55.34 30.66 -44.78
N GLU A 177 55.49 29.87 -45.85
CA GLU A 177 54.48 28.89 -46.28
C GLU A 177 54.22 27.82 -45.19
N GLU A 178 55.28 27.29 -44.57
CA GLU A 178 55.15 26.36 -43.44
C GLU A 178 54.48 27.02 -42.24
N ASN A 179 54.79 28.28 -41.93
CA ASN A 179 54.16 29.00 -40.82
C ASN A 179 52.67 29.24 -41.07
N PHE A 180 52.26 29.75 -42.24
CA PHE A 180 50.84 29.89 -42.58
C PHE A 180 50.09 28.56 -42.55
N ARG A 181 50.73 27.47 -43.00
CA ARG A 181 50.15 26.12 -42.93
C ARG A 181 50.00 25.61 -41.50
N LEU A 182 50.96 25.91 -40.62
CA LEU A 182 50.90 25.58 -39.19
C LEU A 182 49.85 26.44 -38.45
N GLU A 183 49.70 27.71 -38.81
CA GLU A 183 48.66 28.58 -38.27
C GLU A 183 47.26 28.10 -38.65
N ALA A 184 47.03 27.78 -39.92
CA ALA A 184 45.77 27.19 -40.39
C ALA A 184 45.45 25.88 -39.64
N ALA A 185 46.41 24.95 -39.55
CA ALA A 185 46.22 23.71 -38.81
C ALA A 185 45.97 23.93 -37.31
N LYS A 186 46.62 24.93 -36.69
CA LYS A 186 46.40 25.31 -35.28
C LYS A 186 44.98 25.83 -35.06
N ASP A 187 44.43 26.61 -35.99
CA ASP A 187 43.05 27.09 -35.90
C ASP A 187 42.01 25.99 -36.23
N ASP A 188 42.30 25.07 -37.17
CA ASP A 188 41.48 23.86 -37.37
C ASP A 188 41.42 23.00 -36.09
N TYR A 189 42.57 22.74 -35.45
CA TYR A 189 42.60 22.01 -34.17
C TYR A 189 41.90 22.77 -33.04
N ARG A 190 42.01 24.11 -32.98
CA ARG A 190 41.28 24.92 -32.01
C ARG A 190 39.76 24.78 -32.18
N ILE A 191 39.25 24.89 -33.41
CA ILE A 191 37.84 24.70 -33.73
C ILE A 191 37.39 23.28 -33.38
N HIS A 192 38.23 22.26 -33.61
CA HIS A 192 37.91 20.88 -33.23
C HIS A 192 37.84 20.69 -31.71
N CYS A 193 38.74 21.30 -30.93
CA CYS A 193 38.66 21.31 -29.47
C CYS A 193 37.40 22.03 -28.97
N GLU A 194 37.11 23.23 -29.49
CA GLU A 194 35.88 23.99 -29.16
C GLU A 194 34.60 23.20 -29.51
N GLU A 195 34.64 22.27 -30.46
CA GLU A 195 33.52 21.41 -30.83
C GLU A 195 33.42 20.16 -29.93
N LEU A 196 34.55 19.54 -29.59
CA LEU A 196 34.60 18.44 -28.61
C LEU A 196 34.18 18.90 -27.21
N GLU A 197 34.51 20.13 -26.80
CA GLU A 197 34.08 20.72 -25.54
C GLU A 197 32.55 20.92 -25.48
N LYS A 198 31.93 21.41 -26.56
CA LYS A 198 30.46 21.48 -26.67
C LYS A 198 29.83 20.10 -26.54
N GLN A 199 30.35 19.11 -27.27
CA GLN A 199 29.83 17.74 -27.25
C GLN A 199 30.00 17.07 -25.87
N LEU A 200 31.09 17.37 -25.15
CA LEU A 200 31.28 16.94 -23.77
C LEU A 200 30.23 17.54 -22.83
N ILE A 201 29.97 18.85 -22.92
CA ILE A 201 28.94 19.55 -22.13
C ILE A 201 27.54 19.01 -22.46
N GLU A 202 27.25 18.77 -23.74
CA GLU A 202 25.99 18.17 -24.22
C GLU A 202 25.77 16.73 -23.72
N VAL A 203 26.83 15.95 -23.55
CA VAL A 203 26.76 14.60 -22.97
C VAL A 203 26.64 14.65 -21.45
N GLN A 204 27.28 15.62 -20.79
CA GLN A 204 27.11 15.86 -19.35
C GLN A 204 25.66 16.24 -19.02
N HIS A 205 25.08 17.22 -19.72
CA HIS A 205 23.69 17.65 -19.50
C HIS A 205 22.68 16.49 -19.66
N ARG A 206 22.85 15.65 -20.70
CA ARG A 206 22.01 14.46 -20.89
C ARG A 206 22.21 13.39 -19.81
N ASN A 207 23.39 13.29 -19.22
CA ASN A 207 23.66 12.38 -18.10
C ASN A 207 23.01 12.89 -16.80
N ASP A 208 23.03 14.21 -16.57
CA ASP A 208 22.36 14.84 -15.43
C ASP A 208 20.83 14.72 -15.54
N GLU A 209 20.26 14.93 -16.73
CA GLU A 209 18.85 14.66 -17.05
C GLU A 209 18.46 13.20 -16.77
N LEU A 210 19.22 12.23 -17.29
CA LEU A 210 18.97 10.81 -17.07
C LEU A 210 19.13 10.40 -15.60
N THR A 211 20.03 11.05 -14.87
CA THR A 211 20.21 10.83 -13.43
C THR A 211 19.02 11.37 -12.64
N SER A 212 18.55 12.58 -12.96
CA SER A 212 17.35 13.17 -12.35
C SER A 212 16.09 12.34 -12.60
N LEU A 213 15.88 11.87 -13.83
CA LEU A 213 14.78 10.96 -14.18
C LEU A 213 14.89 9.60 -13.45
N ALA A 214 16.10 9.10 -13.23
CA ALA A 214 16.33 7.88 -12.45
C ALA A 214 16.08 8.08 -10.94
N GLU A 215 16.23 9.29 -10.42
CA GLU A 215 15.89 9.66 -9.04
C GLU A 215 14.38 9.87 -8.86
N GLU A 216 13.71 10.56 -9.79
CA GLU A 216 12.24 10.66 -9.83
C GLU A 216 11.60 9.27 -9.92
N SER A 217 12.11 8.39 -10.79
CA SER A 217 11.65 7.00 -10.91
C SER A 217 11.91 6.15 -9.66
N ARG A 218 12.83 6.54 -8.76
CA ARG A 218 12.98 5.91 -7.44
C ARG A 218 11.96 6.47 -6.46
N ALA A 219 11.81 7.79 -6.38
CA ALA A 219 10.83 8.44 -5.50
C ALA A 219 9.39 7.95 -5.77
N LEU A 220 8.96 7.92 -7.04
CA LEU A 220 7.65 7.40 -7.44
C LEU A 220 7.48 5.91 -7.11
N LYS A 221 8.57 5.12 -7.09
CA LYS A 221 8.51 3.71 -6.69
C LYS A 221 8.35 3.58 -5.17
N ASP A 222 9.08 4.37 -4.40
CA ASP A 222 8.98 4.39 -2.93
C ASP A 222 7.57 4.86 -2.50
N GLU A 223 6.99 5.86 -3.18
CA GLU A 223 5.59 6.25 -3.01
C GLU A 223 4.61 5.11 -3.34
N LEU A 224 4.82 4.38 -4.44
CA LEU A 224 4.00 3.20 -4.78
C LEU A 224 4.12 2.08 -3.73
N ASP A 225 5.29 1.87 -3.14
CA ASP A 225 5.48 0.90 -2.07
C ASP A 225 4.86 1.38 -0.74
N VAL A 226 4.86 2.67 -0.42
CA VAL A 226 4.05 3.24 0.67
C VAL A 226 2.56 3.02 0.42
N MET A 227 2.06 3.30 -0.79
CA MET A 227 0.66 3.12 -1.14
C MET A 227 0.21 1.65 -1.11
N ARG A 228 1.09 0.70 -1.47
CA ARG A 228 0.86 -0.74 -1.26
C ARG A 228 0.70 -1.09 0.22
N ASN A 229 1.62 -0.64 1.07
CA ASN A 229 1.51 -0.85 2.53
C ASN A 229 0.23 -0.23 3.11
N CYS A 230 -0.21 0.93 2.61
CA CYS A 230 -1.49 1.52 2.97
C CYS A 230 -2.69 0.66 2.51
N SER A 231 -2.66 0.14 1.28
CA SER A 231 -3.69 -0.76 0.74
C SER A 231 -3.81 -2.05 1.54
N ASP A 232 -2.69 -2.71 1.86
CA ASP A 232 -2.70 -3.93 2.67
C ASP A 232 -3.26 -3.68 4.08
N ARG A 233 -2.96 -2.52 4.68
CA ARG A 233 -3.55 -2.10 5.95
C ARG A 233 -5.06 -1.83 5.84
N VAL A 234 -5.55 -1.30 4.71
CA VAL A 234 -6.99 -1.15 4.46
C VAL A 234 -7.67 -2.53 4.40
N VAL A 235 -7.12 -3.49 3.66
CA VAL A 235 -7.68 -4.87 3.57
C VAL A 235 -7.77 -5.53 4.97
N ILE A 236 -6.77 -5.34 5.83
CA ILE A 236 -6.80 -5.84 7.22
C ILE A 236 -7.92 -5.15 8.03
N LEU A 237 -8.10 -3.84 7.87
CA LEU A 237 -9.15 -3.08 8.55
C LEU A 237 -10.55 -3.48 8.05
N GLU A 238 -10.75 -3.64 6.75
CA GLU A 238 -12.00 -4.13 6.14
C GLU A 238 -12.37 -5.52 6.66
N ALA A 239 -11.41 -6.45 6.67
CA ALA A 239 -11.59 -7.77 7.26
C ALA A 239 -11.99 -7.70 8.75
N SER A 240 -11.39 -6.78 9.52
CA SER A 240 -11.76 -6.56 10.92
C SER A 240 -13.20 -6.06 11.07
N VAL A 241 -13.60 -5.06 10.27
CA VAL A 241 -14.97 -4.52 10.22
C VAL A 241 -15.97 -5.62 9.88
N GLU A 242 -15.63 -6.50 8.93
CA GLU A 242 -16.47 -7.63 8.53
C GLU A 242 -16.59 -8.71 9.64
N THR A 243 -15.65 -8.79 10.60
CA THR A 243 -15.87 -9.59 11.82
C THR A 243 -16.76 -8.87 12.84
N TYR A 244 -16.72 -7.54 12.91
CA TYR A 244 -17.56 -6.76 13.81
C TYR A 244 -19.02 -6.72 13.35
N LYS A 245 -19.29 -6.63 12.03
CA LYS A 245 -20.66 -6.78 11.46
C LYS A 245 -21.29 -8.11 11.88
N ARG A 246 -20.62 -9.24 11.64
CA ARG A 246 -21.10 -10.58 12.04
C ARG A 246 -21.31 -10.72 13.55
N LYS A 247 -20.49 -10.05 14.38
CA LYS A 247 -20.73 -9.98 15.84
C LYS A 247 -22.00 -9.17 16.18
N LEU A 248 -22.28 -8.08 15.47
CA LEU A 248 -23.50 -7.28 15.64
C LEU A 248 -24.75 -8.01 15.13
N GLU A 249 -24.64 -8.76 14.03
CA GLU A 249 -25.69 -9.64 13.51
C GLU A 249 -26.05 -10.72 14.53
N ASN A 250 -25.05 -11.46 15.04
CA ASN A 250 -25.24 -12.45 16.11
C ASN A 250 -25.85 -11.83 17.39
N LEU A 251 -25.47 -10.61 17.76
CA LEU A 251 -26.08 -9.88 18.89
C LEU A 251 -27.53 -9.45 18.59
N GLY A 252 -27.88 -9.18 17.34
CA GLY A 252 -29.25 -8.97 16.88
C GLY A 252 -30.08 -10.26 16.95
N ASP A 253 -29.49 -11.40 16.61
CA ASP A 253 -30.11 -12.72 16.70
C ASP A 253 -30.37 -13.11 18.16
N LEU A 254 -29.38 -12.97 19.05
CA LEU A 254 -29.56 -13.18 20.49
C LEU A 254 -30.64 -12.27 21.07
N LYS A 255 -30.74 -11.00 20.64
CA LYS A 255 -31.81 -10.08 21.06
C LYS A 255 -33.20 -10.53 20.58
N ARG A 256 -33.30 -11.10 19.37
CA ARG A 256 -34.57 -11.67 18.86
C ARG A 256 -34.94 -12.97 19.57
N GLN A 257 -33.97 -13.83 19.88
CA GLN A 257 -34.19 -15.03 20.71
C GLN A 257 -34.62 -14.67 22.14
N MET A 258 -34.00 -13.64 22.76
CA MET A 258 -34.37 -13.15 24.09
C MET A 258 -35.83 -12.68 24.12
N LYS A 259 -36.25 -11.84 23.15
CA LYS A 259 -37.65 -11.42 23.04
C LYS A 259 -38.62 -12.58 22.87
N LEU A 260 -38.29 -13.53 22.00
CA LEU A 260 -39.12 -14.73 21.80
C LEU A 260 -39.25 -15.55 23.09
N LEU A 261 -38.20 -15.62 23.92
CA LEU A 261 -38.25 -16.26 25.23
C LEU A 261 -39.07 -15.45 26.25
N GLU A 262 -39.01 -14.12 26.22
CA GLU A 262 -39.85 -13.23 27.04
C GLU A 262 -41.33 -13.36 26.68
N GLU A 263 -41.66 -13.38 25.39
CA GLU A 263 -43.02 -13.56 24.85
C GLU A 263 -43.59 -14.97 25.17
N ASN A 264 -42.78 -16.02 25.05
CA ASN A 264 -43.15 -17.36 25.48
C ASN A 264 -43.37 -17.43 27.00
N ASN A 265 -42.51 -16.80 27.82
CA ASN A 265 -42.65 -16.78 29.28
C ASN A 265 -43.91 -16.00 29.72
N MET A 266 -44.20 -14.87 29.07
CA MET A 266 -45.47 -14.15 29.23
C MET A 266 -46.69 -15.05 28.93
N THR A 267 -46.60 -15.85 27.86
CA THR A 267 -47.66 -16.81 27.47
C THR A 267 -47.81 -17.93 28.51
N TYR A 268 -46.72 -18.50 29.01
CA TYR A 268 -46.75 -19.49 30.10
C TYR A 268 -47.35 -18.90 31.39
N MET A 269 -47.04 -17.65 31.73
CA MET A 269 -47.61 -16.96 32.89
C MET A 269 -49.12 -16.73 32.71
N GLN A 270 -49.58 -16.27 31.55
CA GLN A 270 -51.01 -16.11 31.24
C GLN A 270 -51.76 -17.44 31.32
N ASN A 271 -51.23 -18.51 30.73
CA ASN A 271 -51.79 -19.86 30.81
C ASN A 271 -51.86 -20.36 32.26
N THR A 272 -50.82 -20.10 33.08
CA THR A 272 -50.80 -20.46 34.50
C THR A 272 -51.91 -19.74 35.27
N VAL A 273 -52.09 -18.44 35.08
CA VAL A 273 -53.17 -17.66 35.72
C VAL A 273 -54.55 -18.17 35.31
N SER A 274 -54.75 -18.49 34.02
CA SER A 274 -56.01 -19.09 33.53
C SER A 274 -56.31 -20.43 34.20
N LEU A 275 -55.31 -21.31 34.31
CA LEU A 275 -55.44 -22.59 35.01
C LEU A 275 -55.69 -22.43 36.52
N GLU A 276 -55.11 -21.43 37.18
CA GLU A 276 -55.46 -21.11 38.56
C GLU A 276 -56.91 -20.62 38.70
N GLU A 277 -57.43 -19.82 37.76
CA GLU A 277 -58.83 -19.42 37.76
C GLU A 277 -59.77 -20.59 37.56
N GLU A 278 -59.47 -21.50 36.62
CA GLU A 278 -60.22 -22.75 36.43
C GLU A 278 -60.17 -23.62 37.69
N LEU A 279 -59.02 -23.72 38.35
CA LEU A 279 -58.88 -24.42 39.62
C LEU A 279 -59.69 -23.75 40.74
N ARG A 280 -59.78 -22.42 40.79
CA ARG A 280 -60.68 -21.68 41.72
C ARG A 280 -62.15 -21.99 41.43
N LYS A 281 -62.56 -21.95 40.15
CA LYS A 281 -63.93 -22.28 39.68
C LYS A 281 -64.29 -23.74 40.03
N ALA A 282 -63.41 -24.69 39.77
CA ALA A 282 -63.58 -26.11 40.09
C ALA A 282 -63.66 -26.37 41.60
N ASN A 283 -62.82 -25.71 42.41
CA ASN A 283 -62.90 -25.82 43.88
C ASN A 283 -64.19 -25.22 44.45
N ALA A 284 -64.70 -24.12 43.89
CA ALA A 284 -65.99 -23.56 44.27
C ALA A 284 -67.16 -24.52 43.93
N ALA A 285 -67.16 -25.11 42.73
CA ALA A 285 -68.13 -26.12 42.34
C ALA A 285 -68.05 -27.38 43.23
N ARG A 286 -66.84 -27.81 43.62
CA ARG A 286 -66.63 -28.93 44.55
C ARG A 286 -67.15 -28.62 45.95
N ALA A 287 -66.99 -27.38 46.43
CA ALA A 287 -67.56 -26.95 47.71
C ALA A 287 -69.10 -26.98 47.69
N GLN A 288 -69.72 -26.52 46.58
CA GLN A 288 -71.17 -26.63 46.37
C GLN A 288 -71.62 -28.10 46.35
N LEU A 289 -70.90 -28.98 45.63
CA LEU A 289 -71.21 -30.43 45.59
C LEU A 289 -71.17 -31.06 47.00
N GLU A 290 -70.19 -30.72 47.85
CA GLU A 290 -70.16 -31.18 49.24
C GLU A 290 -71.24 -30.54 50.13
N THR A 291 -71.85 -29.41 49.76
CA THR A 291 -73.06 -28.90 50.45
C THR A 291 -74.32 -29.66 50.01
N TYR A 292 -74.52 -29.89 48.71
CA TYR A 292 -75.64 -30.70 48.20
C TYR A 292 -75.58 -32.14 48.72
N LYS A 293 -74.39 -32.74 48.78
CA LYS A 293 -74.16 -34.08 49.35
C LYS A 293 -74.55 -34.17 50.84
N ARG A 294 -74.26 -33.13 51.63
CA ARG A 294 -74.75 -33.04 53.03
C ARG A 294 -76.28 -32.89 53.09
N GLN A 295 -76.88 -32.07 52.23
CA GLN A 295 -78.34 -31.94 52.15
C GLN A 295 -79.01 -33.27 51.78
N VAL A 296 -78.46 -34.03 50.83
CA VAL A 296 -78.94 -35.37 50.46
C VAL A 296 -78.81 -36.35 51.64
N GLN A 297 -77.70 -36.32 52.37
CA GLN A 297 -77.54 -37.14 53.60
C GLN A 297 -78.55 -36.76 54.69
N GLU A 298 -78.82 -35.47 54.89
CA GLU A 298 -79.81 -34.98 55.86
C GLU A 298 -81.25 -35.36 55.44
N LEU A 299 -81.58 -35.24 54.15
CA LEU A 299 -82.87 -35.68 53.61
C LEU A 299 -83.04 -37.20 53.72
N HIS A 300 -81.98 -37.99 53.49
CA HIS A 300 -82.02 -39.44 53.66
C HIS A 300 -82.16 -39.85 55.15
N LYS A 301 -81.55 -39.10 56.07
CA LYS A 301 -81.79 -39.25 57.52
C LYS A 301 -83.23 -38.92 57.90
N LYS A 302 -83.80 -37.82 57.38
CA LYS A 302 -85.21 -37.47 57.59
C LYS A 302 -86.14 -38.55 57.02
N LEU A 303 -85.90 -39.02 55.79
CA LEU A 303 -86.70 -40.09 55.17
C LEU A 303 -86.66 -41.40 55.97
N SER A 304 -85.50 -41.80 56.50
CA SER A 304 -85.40 -42.99 57.36
C SER A 304 -86.03 -42.79 58.74
N GLU A 305 -86.03 -41.57 59.28
CA GLU A 305 -86.80 -41.23 60.47
C GLU A 305 -88.32 -41.26 60.23
N GLU A 306 -88.82 -40.71 59.11
CA GLU A 306 -90.25 -40.79 58.76
C GLU A 306 -90.68 -42.23 58.46
N SER A 307 -89.85 -43.02 57.74
CA SER A 307 -90.10 -44.45 57.52
C SER A 307 -90.27 -45.18 58.85
N ARG A 308 -89.34 -44.99 59.79
CA ARG A 308 -89.42 -45.60 61.12
C ARG A 308 -90.63 -45.15 61.93
N ARG A 309 -91.12 -43.92 61.75
CA ARG A 309 -92.37 -43.45 62.36
C ARG A 309 -93.58 -44.12 61.70
N ALA A 310 -93.59 -44.28 60.38
CA ALA A 310 -94.63 -45.02 59.66
C ALA A 310 -94.65 -46.50 60.07
N ASP A 311 -93.49 -47.15 60.20
CA ASP A 311 -93.35 -48.53 60.67
C ASP A 311 -93.90 -48.70 62.11
N ASN A 312 -93.56 -47.78 63.01
CA ASN A 312 -94.10 -47.75 64.38
C ASN A 312 -95.63 -47.59 64.38
N LEU A 313 -96.17 -46.64 63.60
CA LEU A 313 -97.61 -46.41 63.50
C LEU A 313 -98.36 -47.59 62.86
N ALA A 314 -97.76 -48.26 61.87
CA ALA A 314 -98.31 -49.49 61.29
C ALA A 314 -98.34 -50.65 62.30
N PHE A 315 -97.31 -50.78 63.14
CA PHE A 315 -97.29 -51.74 64.24
C PHE A 315 -98.34 -51.42 65.32
N GLU A 316 -98.51 -50.15 65.69
CA GLU A 316 -99.56 -49.72 66.62
C GLU A 316 -100.96 -49.94 66.05
N MET A 317 -101.20 -49.60 64.79
CA MET A 317 -102.45 -49.89 64.07
C MET A 317 -102.77 -51.38 64.09
N LYS A 318 -101.83 -52.25 63.67
CA LYS A 318 -102.01 -53.71 63.71
C LYS A 318 -102.33 -54.22 65.12
N LYS A 319 -101.67 -53.67 66.15
CA LYS A 319 -101.92 -54.00 67.56
C LYS A 319 -103.29 -53.51 68.06
N PHE A 320 -103.88 -52.47 67.45
CA PHE A 320 -105.26 -52.06 67.71
C PHE A 320 -106.27 -52.91 66.91
N GLU A 321 -105.94 -53.31 65.69
CA GLU A 321 -106.72 -54.25 64.87
C GLU A 321 -106.82 -55.63 65.53
N GLU A 322 -105.70 -56.21 65.98
CA GLU A 322 -105.67 -57.48 66.72
C GLU A 322 -106.54 -57.42 67.99
N LYS A 323 -106.49 -56.31 68.75
CA LYS A 323 -107.37 -56.09 69.92
C LYS A 323 -108.85 -55.95 69.52
N HIS A 324 -109.13 -55.26 68.42
CA HIS A 324 -110.49 -55.12 67.91
C HIS A 324 -111.05 -56.48 67.48
N GLU A 325 -110.24 -57.31 66.84
CA GLU A 325 -110.58 -58.67 66.45
C GLU A 325 -110.82 -59.57 67.68
N THR A 326 -110.01 -59.47 68.75
CA THR A 326 -110.29 -60.22 70.00
C THR A 326 -111.59 -59.77 70.67
N VAL A 327 -111.86 -58.45 70.72
CA VAL A 327 -113.11 -57.93 71.29
C VAL A 327 -114.33 -58.29 70.43
N MET A 328 -114.18 -58.36 69.10
CA MET A 328 -115.22 -58.84 68.19
C MET A 328 -115.49 -60.34 68.39
N LYS A 329 -114.46 -61.18 68.52
CA LYS A 329 -114.60 -62.61 68.85
C LYS A 329 -115.22 -62.84 70.24
N GLU A 330 -114.95 -61.98 71.22
CA GLU A 330 -115.61 -62.00 72.53
C GLU A 330 -117.07 -61.59 72.45
N LYS A 331 -117.38 -60.52 71.71
CA LYS A 331 -118.76 -60.10 71.40
C LYS A 331 -119.54 -61.20 70.67
N GLU A 332 -118.91 -61.92 69.74
CA GLU A 332 -119.49 -63.07 69.04
C GLU A 332 -119.74 -64.25 69.98
N ARG A 333 -118.78 -64.60 70.85
CA ARG A 333 -118.98 -65.62 71.91
C ARG A 333 -120.13 -65.25 72.83
N VAL A 334 -120.17 -64.02 73.36
CA VAL A 334 -121.27 -63.53 74.20
C VAL A 334 -122.60 -63.49 73.44
N MET A 335 -122.60 -63.31 72.12
CA MET A 335 -123.81 -63.41 71.29
C MET A 335 -124.32 -64.85 71.17
N ILE A 336 -123.41 -65.82 70.99
CA ILE A 336 -123.72 -67.25 70.95
C ILE A 336 -124.17 -67.75 72.32
N GLU A 337 -123.49 -67.37 73.41
CA GLU A 337 -123.89 -67.66 74.79
C GLU A 337 -125.26 -67.07 75.10
N ARG A 338 -125.52 -65.81 74.72
CA ARG A 338 -126.84 -65.17 74.83
C ARG A 338 -127.92 -65.97 74.09
N ASP A 339 -127.64 -66.43 72.87
CA ASP A 339 -128.65 -67.13 72.07
C ASP A 339 -128.86 -68.57 72.51
N SER A 340 -127.83 -69.27 72.98
CA SER A 340 -127.98 -70.55 73.69
C SER A 340 -128.70 -70.39 75.04
N LEU A 341 -128.51 -69.26 75.75
CA LEU A 341 -129.27 -68.93 76.95
C LEU A 341 -130.73 -68.54 76.66
N LYS A 342 -131.06 -68.06 75.45
CA LYS A 342 -132.45 -67.93 75.00
C LYS A 342 -133.02 -69.29 74.66
N GLU A 343 -132.32 -70.08 73.85
CA GLU A 343 -132.71 -71.42 73.43
C GLU A 343 -132.99 -72.30 74.65
N THR A 344 -132.07 -72.36 75.63
CA THR A 344 -132.30 -73.07 76.90
C THR A 344 -133.38 -72.43 77.78
N ASN A 345 -133.68 -71.12 77.66
CA ASN A 345 -134.87 -70.53 78.31
C ASN A 345 -136.17 -70.93 77.60
N GLU A 346 -136.14 -71.11 76.29
CA GLU A 346 -137.27 -71.58 75.48
C GLU A 346 -137.48 -73.08 75.69
N GLU A 347 -136.41 -73.88 75.79
CA GLU A 347 -136.43 -75.27 76.28
C GLU A 347 -136.91 -75.34 77.73
N LEU A 348 -136.52 -74.44 78.63
CA LEU A 348 -137.01 -74.41 80.01
C LEU A 348 -138.49 -73.99 80.10
N ARG A 349 -138.99 -73.15 79.18
CA ARG A 349 -140.43 -72.86 79.05
C ARG A 349 -141.19 -74.03 78.46
N CYS A 350 -140.64 -74.67 77.43
CA CYS A 350 -141.19 -75.88 76.82
C CYS A 350 -141.23 -77.03 77.83
N THR A 351 -140.15 -77.28 78.57
CA THR A 351 -140.08 -78.31 79.62
C THR A 351 -140.83 -77.91 80.88
N GLN A 352 -141.03 -76.63 81.22
CA GLN A 352 -142.03 -76.24 82.23
C GLN A 352 -143.45 -76.57 81.76
N ALA A 353 -143.82 -76.27 80.50
CA ALA A 353 -145.10 -76.67 79.94
C ALA A 353 -145.25 -78.21 79.88
N GLN A 354 -144.16 -78.91 79.53
CA GLN A 354 -144.09 -80.37 79.49
C GLN A 354 -144.12 -80.96 80.91
N GLN A 355 -143.54 -80.33 81.93
CA GLN A 355 -143.58 -80.75 83.33
C GLN A 355 -144.93 -80.43 83.97
N HIS A 356 -145.64 -79.42 83.46
CA HIS A 356 -147.05 -79.17 83.77
C HIS A 356 -147.98 -80.26 83.18
N GLN A 357 -147.50 -81.05 82.22
CA GLN A 357 -148.15 -82.24 81.64
C GLN A 357 -147.60 -83.56 82.22
N LEU A 358 -146.31 -83.63 82.54
CA LEU A 358 -145.55 -84.78 83.05
C LEU A 358 -145.40 -84.80 84.58
N SER A 359 -146.13 -83.91 85.27
CA SER A 359 -146.54 -84.13 86.67
C SER A 359 -147.45 -85.36 86.81
N GLN A 360 -147.85 -85.98 85.69
CA GLN A 360 -148.16 -87.41 85.60
C GLN A 360 -146.96 -88.18 84.99
N ALA A 361 -146.36 -89.07 85.79
CA ALA A 361 -145.41 -90.15 85.40
C ALA A 361 -143.92 -89.86 85.02
N GLY A 362 -143.07 -89.62 86.04
CA GLY A 362 -142.10 -90.64 86.53
C GLY A 362 -140.80 -91.05 85.78
N ILE A 363 -139.67 -90.37 86.07
CA ILE A 363 -138.31 -90.88 86.50
C ILE A 363 -137.49 -91.90 85.63
N GLY A 364 -136.22 -91.54 85.27
CA GLY A 364 -135.01 -92.36 85.61
C GLY A 364 -133.83 -92.68 84.61
N MET A 365 -132.59 -92.21 84.92
CA MET A 365 -131.23 -92.85 84.72
C MET A 365 -130.61 -93.10 83.29
N LEU A 366 -129.33 -93.53 83.09
CA LEU A 366 -127.94 -92.98 83.31
C LEU A 366 -126.81 -93.88 82.63
N SER A 367 -125.62 -93.35 82.21
CA SER A 367 -124.30 -94.04 81.85
C SER A 367 -123.21 -93.03 81.34
N SER A 368 -121.84 -93.14 81.22
CA SER A 368 -120.69 -94.13 81.32
C SER A 368 -120.23 -94.91 80.05
N SER A 369 -118.96 -95.13 79.61
CA SER A 369 -117.52 -94.72 79.88
C SER A 369 -116.64 -94.92 78.57
N SER A 370 -115.30 -95.17 78.37
CA SER A 370 -114.01 -95.53 79.07
C SER A 370 -112.74 -95.35 78.14
N PRO A 371 -111.44 -95.44 78.60
CA PRO A 371 -110.17 -95.26 77.81
C PRO A 371 -109.31 -96.56 77.51
N SER A 372 -108.10 -96.48 76.89
CA SER A 372 -107.24 -97.64 76.45
C SER A 372 -105.68 -97.50 76.52
N HIS A 373 -104.91 -98.53 76.12
CA HIS A 373 -103.49 -98.84 76.51
C HIS A 373 -102.60 -99.48 75.37
N ASP A 374 -101.49 -100.20 75.73
CA ASP A 374 -100.70 -101.24 74.96
C ASP A 374 -99.47 -100.83 74.11
N ASN A 375 -98.43 -101.66 73.78
CA ASN A 375 -97.91 -103.02 74.14
C ASN A 375 -96.36 -103.06 73.91
N LEU A 376 -95.47 -103.93 74.43
CA LEU A 376 -95.45 -105.36 74.84
C LEU A 376 -95.34 -106.41 73.69
N ALA A 377 -94.18 -106.48 72.99
CA ALA A 377 -94.00 -107.41 71.85
C ALA A 377 -92.54 -107.86 71.52
N ALA A 378 -91.60 -107.92 72.49
CA ALA A 378 -90.16 -107.91 72.18
C ALA A 378 -89.31 -109.17 72.47
N GLU A 379 -89.77 -110.19 73.22
CA GLU A 379 -88.85 -111.15 73.86
C GLU A 379 -88.76 -112.59 73.28
N LEU A 380 -89.72 -113.06 72.49
CA LEU A 380 -89.74 -114.46 72.00
C LEU A 380 -89.05 -114.65 70.62
N ILE A 381 -87.71 -114.61 70.58
CA ILE A 381 -86.89 -114.98 69.39
C ILE A 381 -85.65 -115.81 69.83
N PRO A 382 -85.35 -116.97 69.19
CA PRO A 382 -84.17 -117.80 69.49
C PRO A 382 -82.82 -117.15 69.19
N ILE A 383 -81.72 -117.67 69.77
CA ILE A 383 -80.41 -117.00 69.81
C ILE A 383 -79.74 -116.90 68.44
N GLU A 384 -79.80 -117.94 67.61
CA GLU A 384 -79.18 -117.96 66.27
C GLU A 384 -79.92 -117.00 65.33
N TYR A 385 -81.24 -116.88 65.52
CA TYR A 385 -82.06 -115.87 64.85
C TYR A 385 -81.82 -114.47 65.40
N ARG A 386 -81.58 -114.30 66.71
CA ARG A 386 -81.13 -113.02 67.29
C ARG A 386 -79.77 -112.60 66.75
N GLU A 387 -78.81 -113.50 66.59
CA GLU A 387 -77.50 -113.13 66.04
C GLU A 387 -77.58 -112.78 64.55
N LYS A 388 -78.31 -113.58 63.76
CA LYS A 388 -78.57 -113.25 62.34
C LYS A 388 -79.36 -111.95 62.21
N PHE A 389 -80.32 -111.69 63.10
CA PHE A 389 -81.07 -110.44 63.17
C PHE A 389 -80.16 -109.26 63.54
N ILE A 390 -79.29 -109.40 64.54
CA ILE A 390 -78.32 -108.36 64.94
C ILE A 390 -77.33 -108.07 63.81
N ARG A 391 -76.83 -109.10 63.11
CA ARG A 391 -75.97 -108.91 61.92
C ARG A 391 -76.73 -108.19 60.79
N LEU A 392 -77.94 -108.63 60.43
CA LEU A 392 -78.78 -107.98 59.41
C LEU A 392 -79.27 -106.58 59.82
N GLN A 393 -79.42 -106.32 61.11
CA GLN A 393 -79.81 -105.03 61.69
C GLN A 393 -78.61 -104.07 61.72
N HIS A 394 -77.40 -104.57 61.98
CA HIS A 394 -76.16 -103.82 61.85
C HIS A 394 -75.86 -103.52 60.37
N GLU A 395 -76.03 -104.50 59.48
CA GLU A 395 -75.93 -104.33 58.03
C GLU A 395 -76.98 -103.32 57.51
N ASN A 396 -78.25 -103.43 57.91
CA ASN A 396 -79.26 -102.40 57.63
C ASN A 396 -78.89 -101.03 58.19
N LYS A 397 -78.28 -100.96 59.38
CA LYS A 397 -77.85 -99.69 59.97
C LYS A 397 -76.67 -99.09 59.20
N MET A 398 -75.70 -99.89 58.77
CA MET A 398 -74.56 -99.42 57.97
C MET A 398 -75.00 -99.03 56.56
N LEU A 399 -75.88 -99.81 55.91
CA LEU A 399 -76.48 -99.45 54.63
C LEU A 399 -77.34 -98.19 54.73
N ARG A 400 -78.11 -98.00 55.83
CA ARG A 400 -78.82 -96.74 56.09
C ARG A 400 -77.88 -95.57 56.31
N VAL A 401 -76.78 -95.73 57.06
CA VAL A 401 -75.80 -94.65 57.24
C VAL A 401 -75.14 -94.29 55.91
N GLN A 402 -74.71 -95.27 55.10
CA GLN A 402 -74.17 -95.01 53.76
C GLN A 402 -75.20 -94.40 52.81
N GLN A 403 -76.47 -94.82 52.89
CA GLN A 403 -77.55 -94.20 52.12
C GLN A 403 -77.78 -92.76 52.57
N GLU A 404 -77.92 -92.50 53.87
CA GLU A 404 -78.04 -91.16 54.46
C GLU A 404 -76.85 -90.26 54.12
N GLU A 405 -75.62 -90.79 54.11
CA GLU A 405 -74.42 -90.05 53.70
C GLU A 405 -74.48 -89.71 52.20
N SER A 406 -74.82 -90.67 51.33
CA SER A 406 -75.01 -90.41 49.89
C SER A 406 -76.18 -89.47 49.59
N GLU A 407 -77.22 -89.47 50.44
CA GLU A 407 -78.37 -88.57 50.35
C GLU A 407 -78.02 -87.18 50.88
N ARG A 408 -77.17 -87.06 51.91
CA ARG A 408 -76.62 -85.78 52.38
C ARG A 408 -75.65 -85.18 51.37
N GLU A 409 -74.79 -85.98 50.73
CA GLU A 409 -73.92 -85.51 49.64
C GLU A 409 -74.73 -85.03 48.44
N ARG A 410 -75.76 -85.79 48.01
CA ARG A 410 -76.70 -85.36 46.98
C ARG A 410 -77.48 -84.11 47.38
N PHE A 411 -77.93 -84.01 48.63
CA PHE A 411 -78.63 -82.85 49.15
C PHE A 411 -77.73 -81.60 49.17
N ALA A 412 -76.48 -81.74 49.62
CA ALA A 412 -75.50 -80.65 49.59
C ALA A 412 -75.15 -80.21 48.15
N ALA A 413 -75.00 -81.16 47.22
CA ALA A 413 -74.77 -80.85 45.81
C ALA A 413 -75.99 -80.15 45.17
N LEU A 414 -77.20 -80.63 45.44
CA LEU A 414 -78.45 -79.99 44.99
C LEU A 414 -78.67 -78.62 45.64
N GLN A 415 -78.32 -78.45 46.91
CA GLN A 415 -78.39 -77.16 47.60
C GLN A 415 -77.38 -76.17 47.01
N CYS A 416 -76.14 -76.59 46.72
CA CYS A 416 -75.16 -75.75 46.06
C CYS A 416 -75.64 -75.32 44.66
N GLN A 417 -76.18 -76.26 43.86
CA GLN A 417 -76.81 -75.94 42.57
C GLN A 417 -78.03 -75.02 42.71
N LEU A 418 -78.82 -75.16 43.77
CA LEU A 418 -79.95 -74.27 44.07
C LEU A 418 -79.48 -72.85 44.45
N GLU A 419 -78.38 -72.73 45.20
CA GLU A 419 -77.76 -71.45 45.57
C GLU A 419 -77.12 -70.77 44.35
N GLU A 420 -76.45 -71.51 43.47
CA GLU A 420 -75.96 -71.02 42.16
C GLU A 420 -77.12 -70.61 41.23
N ALA A 421 -78.19 -71.39 41.17
CA ALA A 421 -79.41 -71.05 40.42
C ALA A 421 -80.13 -69.82 40.99
N HIS A 422 -80.15 -69.64 42.32
CA HIS A 422 -80.69 -68.44 42.95
C HIS A 422 -79.81 -67.22 42.72
N LYS A 423 -78.48 -67.37 42.76
CA LYS A 423 -77.54 -66.29 42.46
C LYS A 423 -77.67 -65.83 41.01
N THR A 424 -77.60 -66.74 40.06
CA THR A 424 -77.74 -66.43 38.62
C THR A 424 -79.14 -65.88 38.29
N ARG A 425 -80.21 -66.38 38.93
CA ARG A 425 -81.54 -65.77 38.79
C ARG A 425 -81.59 -64.36 39.39
N SER A 426 -80.95 -64.11 40.52
CA SER A 426 -80.85 -62.77 41.13
C SER A 426 -80.10 -61.80 40.21
N GLU A 427 -78.98 -62.24 39.63
CA GLU A 427 -78.21 -61.47 38.64
C GLU A 427 -79.09 -61.15 37.41
N LEU A 428 -79.76 -62.15 36.83
CA LEU A 428 -80.72 -61.97 35.72
C LEU A 428 -81.96 -61.14 36.09
N ASP A 429 -82.44 -61.18 37.34
CA ASP A 429 -83.53 -60.34 37.85
C ASP A 429 -83.05 -58.88 37.98
N THR A 430 -81.79 -58.64 38.40
CA THR A 430 -81.21 -57.28 38.39
C THR A 430 -80.96 -56.75 36.99
N GLU A 431 -80.46 -57.59 36.06
CA GLU A 431 -80.29 -57.23 34.65
C GLU A 431 -81.63 -57.00 33.95
N ASN A 432 -82.65 -57.81 34.25
CA ASN A 432 -84.03 -57.55 33.81
C ASN A 432 -84.57 -56.24 34.38
N ARG A 433 -84.29 -55.92 35.64
CA ARG A 433 -84.74 -54.65 36.24
C ARG A 433 -84.04 -53.45 35.60
N LEU A 434 -82.73 -53.53 35.34
CA LEU A 434 -81.98 -52.51 34.63
C LEU A 434 -82.43 -52.37 33.17
N SER A 435 -82.66 -53.48 32.48
CA SER A 435 -83.19 -53.52 31.11
C SER A 435 -84.62 -52.97 31.05
N ARG A 436 -85.50 -53.30 32.01
CA ARG A 436 -86.85 -52.71 32.12
C ARG A 436 -86.80 -51.24 32.48
N ALA A 437 -85.88 -50.80 33.34
CA ALA A 437 -85.67 -49.39 33.61
C ALA A 437 -85.20 -48.64 32.37
N ARG A 438 -84.25 -49.20 31.59
CA ARG A 438 -83.78 -48.63 30.33
C ARG A 438 -84.83 -48.67 29.23
N ILE A 439 -85.65 -49.72 29.15
CA ILE A 439 -86.81 -49.79 28.25
C ILE A 439 -87.86 -48.75 28.67
N SER A 440 -88.12 -48.57 29.97
CA SER A 440 -89.03 -47.52 30.47
C SER A 440 -88.48 -46.12 30.23
N GLU A 441 -87.16 -45.92 30.32
CA GLU A 441 -86.49 -44.65 30.01
C GLU A 441 -86.55 -44.36 28.51
N LEU A 442 -86.31 -45.36 27.66
CA LEU A 442 -86.46 -45.26 26.20
C LEU A 442 -87.93 -45.10 25.79
N GLN A 443 -88.88 -45.73 26.49
CA GLN A 443 -90.31 -45.55 26.30
C GLN A 443 -90.76 -44.16 26.76
N GLN A 444 -90.20 -43.62 27.84
CA GLN A 444 -90.43 -42.23 28.25
C GLN A 444 -89.83 -41.26 27.23
N GLN A 445 -88.61 -41.50 26.73
CA GLN A 445 -88.01 -40.70 25.66
C GLN A 445 -88.82 -40.80 24.36
N VAL A 446 -89.36 -41.97 24.01
CA VAL A 446 -90.26 -42.16 22.86
C VAL A 446 -91.63 -41.53 23.11
N GLU A 447 -92.19 -41.57 24.31
CA GLU A 447 -93.43 -40.86 24.67
C GLU A 447 -93.22 -39.35 24.67
N ASP A 448 -92.08 -38.84 25.12
CA ASP A 448 -91.77 -37.41 25.13
C ASP A 448 -91.46 -36.91 23.71
N LEU A 449 -90.81 -37.73 22.88
CA LEU A 449 -90.69 -37.50 21.43
C LEU A 449 -92.05 -37.60 20.74
N GLN A 450 -92.92 -38.55 21.09
CA GLN A 450 -94.27 -38.67 20.51
C GLN A 450 -95.21 -37.57 20.99
N LYS A 451 -95.09 -37.07 22.23
CA LYS A 451 -95.81 -35.90 22.74
C LYS A 451 -95.28 -34.62 22.10
N ALA A 452 -93.97 -34.49 21.91
CA ALA A 452 -93.37 -33.40 21.13
C ALA A 452 -93.78 -33.45 19.65
N LEU A 453 -94.02 -34.63 19.09
CA LEU A 453 -94.51 -34.82 17.72
C LEU A 453 -96.03 -34.58 17.62
N GLN A 454 -96.84 -35.06 18.57
CA GLN A 454 -98.29 -34.85 18.59
C GLN A 454 -98.68 -33.41 18.92
N SER A 455 -97.94 -32.74 19.81
CA SER A 455 -98.09 -31.28 20.03
C SER A 455 -97.59 -30.42 18.86
N GLN A 456 -96.89 -31.00 17.88
CA GLN A 456 -96.61 -30.38 16.58
C GLN A 456 -97.58 -30.83 15.47
N ALA A 457 -98.17 -32.03 15.58
CA ALA A 457 -99.09 -32.60 14.59
C ALA A 457 -100.54 -32.07 14.72
N ALA A 458 -100.87 -31.35 15.79
CA ALA A 458 -102.15 -30.67 15.92
C ALA A 458 -102.04 -29.37 16.76
N LYS A 459 -102.05 -28.16 16.20
CA LYS A 459 -102.06 -27.71 14.79
C LYS A 459 -101.53 -26.25 14.77
N PRO A 460 -100.81 -25.75 13.75
CA PRO A 460 -99.95 -26.45 12.78
C PRO A 460 -98.58 -26.75 13.47
N ASP A 461 -97.45 -27.03 12.80
CA ASP A 461 -96.62 -26.02 12.11
C ASP A 461 -95.45 -26.67 11.33
N ASP A 462 -95.32 -26.40 10.03
CA ASP A 462 -94.28 -26.96 9.12
C ASP A 462 -92.86 -26.36 9.36
N SER A 463 -92.70 -25.59 10.44
CA SER A 463 -91.48 -24.84 10.73
C SER A 463 -90.45 -25.61 11.55
N ASN A 464 -90.86 -26.57 12.40
CA ASN A 464 -89.96 -27.12 13.43
C ASN A 464 -89.15 -28.34 12.97
N LEU A 465 -89.71 -29.20 12.11
CA LEU A 465 -88.93 -30.23 11.42
C LEU A 465 -87.95 -29.61 10.44
N LYS A 466 -88.39 -28.58 9.70
CA LYS A 466 -87.52 -27.79 8.83
C LYS A 466 -86.38 -27.14 9.62
N ARG A 467 -86.65 -26.42 10.72
CA ARG A 467 -85.61 -25.87 11.61
C ARG A 467 -84.65 -26.92 12.17
N LYS A 468 -85.08 -28.17 12.42
CA LYS A 468 -84.16 -29.23 12.87
C LYS A 468 -83.29 -29.79 11.75
N LEU A 469 -83.82 -29.90 10.54
CA LEU A 469 -83.04 -30.25 9.36
C LEU A 469 -82.05 -29.12 9.02
N ASP A 470 -82.52 -27.87 9.03
CA ASP A 470 -81.70 -26.66 8.87
C ASP A 470 -80.63 -26.58 9.97
N ALA A 471 -80.94 -26.90 11.23
CA ALA A 471 -79.96 -26.90 12.33
C ALA A 471 -78.91 -28.02 12.19
N HIS A 472 -79.29 -29.23 11.74
CA HIS A 472 -78.29 -30.27 11.45
C HIS A 472 -77.50 -29.99 10.17
N MET A 473 -78.08 -29.30 9.19
CA MET A 473 -77.39 -28.82 8.00
C MET A 473 -76.45 -27.66 8.33
N VAL A 474 -76.82 -26.78 9.27
CA VAL A 474 -75.93 -25.76 9.86
C VAL A 474 -74.81 -26.43 10.64
N GLN A 475 -75.08 -27.41 11.51
CA GLN A 475 -74.03 -28.16 12.22
C GLN A 475 -73.10 -28.93 11.28
N LEU A 476 -73.62 -29.46 10.16
CA LEU A 476 -72.81 -30.10 9.14
C LEU A 476 -71.95 -29.07 8.39
N ASN A 477 -72.50 -27.91 8.05
CA ASN A 477 -71.78 -26.79 7.45
C ASN A 477 -70.75 -26.21 8.42
N GLU A 478 -71.04 -26.08 9.72
CA GLU A 478 -70.12 -25.63 10.77
C GLU A 478 -68.97 -26.63 10.96
N ALA A 479 -69.26 -27.93 10.95
CA ALA A 479 -68.23 -28.97 10.97
C ALA A 479 -67.40 -29.00 9.66
N GLN A 480 -68.01 -28.73 8.51
CA GLN A 480 -67.31 -28.61 7.22
C GLN A 480 -66.47 -27.33 7.15
N ASP A 481 -66.94 -26.21 7.68
CA ASP A 481 -66.22 -24.95 7.86
C ASP A 481 -65.06 -25.13 8.84
N GLU A 482 -65.24 -25.86 9.95
CA GLU A 482 -64.15 -26.24 10.83
C GLU A 482 -63.13 -27.13 10.13
N ILE A 483 -63.56 -28.10 9.32
CA ILE A 483 -62.67 -28.95 8.52
C ILE A 483 -61.95 -28.13 7.44
N MET A 484 -62.60 -27.15 6.82
CA MET A 484 -61.99 -26.24 5.85
C MET A 484 -60.99 -25.32 6.54
N LYS A 485 -61.34 -24.67 7.66
CA LYS A 485 -60.41 -23.87 8.48
C LYS A 485 -59.24 -24.69 9.00
N LYS A 486 -59.44 -25.97 9.34
CA LYS A 486 -58.36 -26.90 9.75
C LYS A 486 -57.50 -27.36 8.57
N LYS A 487 -58.02 -27.38 7.34
CA LYS A 487 -57.24 -27.61 6.11
C LYS A 487 -56.45 -26.36 5.71
N GLU A 488 -57.10 -25.20 5.69
CA GLU A 488 -56.50 -23.89 5.44
C GLU A 488 -55.37 -23.62 6.45
N LEU A 489 -55.62 -23.83 7.74
CA LEU A 489 -54.57 -23.75 8.77
C LEU A 489 -53.49 -24.83 8.62
N LEU A 490 -53.79 -26.02 8.07
CA LEU A 490 -52.78 -27.02 7.74
C LEU A 490 -51.96 -26.64 6.49
N GLU A 491 -52.55 -25.91 5.54
CA GLU A 491 -51.91 -25.41 4.33
C GLU A 491 -51.01 -24.18 4.65
N ASP A 492 -51.44 -23.34 5.60
CA ASP A 492 -50.63 -22.28 6.22
C ASP A 492 -49.49 -22.82 7.11
N LEU A 493 -49.74 -23.87 7.90
CA LEU A 493 -48.76 -24.48 8.81
C LEU A 493 -47.84 -25.50 8.13
N GLN A 494 -48.20 -26.00 6.96
CA GLN A 494 -47.30 -26.78 6.12
C GLN A 494 -46.34 -25.78 5.45
N PRO A 495 -45.08 -25.65 5.93
CA PRO A 495 -44.17 -24.64 5.41
C PRO A 495 -43.97 -24.93 3.92
N ASP A 496 -44.30 -23.95 3.07
CA ASP A 496 -44.36 -24.11 1.62
C ASP A 496 -43.17 -24.95 1.15
N HIS A 497 -43.47 -26.19 0.74
CA HIS A 497 -42.45 -27.20 0.56
C HIS A 497 -41.53 -26.83 -0.61
N THR A 498 -42.06 -26.06 -1.55
CA THR A 498 -41.28 -25.45 -2.64
C THR A 498 -40.32 -24.40 -2.10
N GLN A 499 -40.78 -23.46 -1.27
CA GLN A 499 -39.95 -22.40 -0.70
C GLN A 499 -38.89 -22.94 0.27
N THR A 500 -39.20 -23.96 1.06
CA THR A 500 -38.23 -24.62 1.94
C THR A 500 -37.22 -25.48 1.17
N SER A 501 -37.64 -26.19 0.11
CA SER A 501 -36.69 -26.86 -0.80
C SER A 501 -35.77 -25.86 -1.48
N LEU A 502 -36.32 -24.82 -2.11
CA LEU A 502 -35.55 -23.75 -2.77
C LEU A 502 -34.53 -23.12 -1.82
N LYS A 503 -34.88 -22.92 -0.54
CA LYS A 503 -33.94 -22.39 0.46
C LYS A 503 -32.85 -23.38 0.84
N VAL A 504 -33.13 -24.69 0.85
CA VAL A 504 -32.11 -25.73 0.99
C VAL A 504 -31.21 -25.80 -0.25
N ASP A 505 -31.77 -25.69 -1.46
CA ASP A 505 -31.05 -25.66 -2.72
C ASP A 505 -30.14 -24.42 -2.85
N GLU A 506 -30.62 -23.23 -2.44
CA GLU A 506 -29.83 -22.00 -2.32
C GLU A 506 -28.67 -22.18 -1.33
N LEU A 507 -28.91 -22.78 -0.16
CA LEU A 507 -27.88 -23.03 0.86
C LEU A 507 -26.86 -24.07 0.38
N MET A 508 -27.29 -25.13 -0.34
CA MET A 508 -26.39 -26.10 -0.96
C MET A 508 -25.55 -25.45 -2.07
N ALA A 509 -26.14 -24.59 -2.90
CA ALA A 509 -25.42 -23.86 -3.95
C ALA A 509 -24.41 -22.87 -3.34
N ALA A 510 -24.78 -22.17 -2.27
CA ALA A 510 -23.89 -21.27 -1.53
C ALA A 510 -22.74 -22.03 -0.84
N LEU A 511 -23.03 -23.19 -0.23
CA LEU A 511 -22.01 -24.07 0.37
C LEU A 511 -21.04 -24.59 -0.69
N LYS A 512 -21.56 -25.15 -1.79
CA LYS A 512 -20.73 -25.63 -2.91
C LYS A 512 -19.85 -24.52 -3.48
N LYS A 513 -20.40 -23.31 -3.65
CA LYS A 513 -19.61 -22.14 -4.07
C LYS A 513 -18.51 -21.82 -3.05
N LYS A 514 -18.76 -21.92 -1.75
CA LYS A 514 -17.72 -21.76 -0.72
C LYS A 514 -16.65 -22.85 -0.78
N ASP A 515 -17.00 -24.09 -1.09
CA ASP A 515 -16.03 -25.17 -1.30
C ASP A 515 -15.19 -24.97 -2.57
N ASP A 516 -15.78 -24.44 -3.64
CA ASP A 516 -15.09 -24.05 -4.88
C ASP A 516 -14.16 -22.84 -4.64
N ASP A 517 -14.64 -21.78 -3.97
CA ASP A 517 -13.85 -20.62 -3.54
C ASP A 517 -12.67 -21.05 -2.64
N MET A 518 -12.90 -21.98 -1.71
CA MET A 518 -11.89 -22.50 -0.78
C MET A 518 -10.82 -23.33 -1.50
N ARG A 519 -11.20 -24.20 -2.44
CA ARG A 519 -10.24 -24.92 -3.30
C ARG A 519 -9.42 -23.96 -4.16
N ALA A 520 -10.03 -22.92 -4.73
CA ALA A 520 -9.31 -21.89 -5.48
C ALA A 520 -8.34 -21.08 -4.60
N MET A 521 -8.68 -20.84 -3.33
CA MET A 521 -7.74 -20.26 -2.36
C MET A 521 -6.59 -21.21 -2.02
N GLU A 522 -6.86 -22.49 -1.77
CA GLU A 522 -5.81 -23.49 -1.53
C GLU A 522 -4.82 -23.60 -2.69
N GLU A 523 -5.30 -23.60 -3.94
CA GLU A 523 -4.43 -23.63 -5.12
C GLU A 523 -3.58 -22.38 -5.22
N ARG A 524 -4.14 -21.19 -4.95
CA ARG A 524 -3.36 -19.95 -4.86
C ARG A 524 -2.30 -20.02 -3.75
N TYR A 525 -2.65 -20.51 -2.55
CA TYR A 525 -1.69 -20.71 -1.47
C TYR A 525 -0.59 -21.72 -1.84
N LYS A 526 -0.92 -22.84 -2.50
CA LYS A 526 0.05 -23.80 -3.03
C LYS A 526 0.98 -23.13 -4.06
N MET A 527 0.46 -22.31 -4.97
CA MET A 527 1.26 -21.52 -5.92
C MET A 527 2.16 -20.49 -5.24
N TYR A 528 1.69 -19.78 -4.21
CA TYR A 528 2.51 -18.83 -3.45
C TYR A 528 3.61 -19.52 -2.66
N LEU A 529 3.32 -20.67 -2.02
CA LEU A 529 4.32 -21.49 -1.34
C LEU A 529 5.38 -22.04 -2.31
N GLU A 530 5.00 -22.47 -3.51
CA GLU A 530 5.96 -22.96 -4.51
C GLU A 530 6.77 -21.82 -5.13
N LYS A 531 6.17 -20.63 -5.35
CA LYS A 531 6.92 -19.42 -5.69
C LYS A 531 7.93 -19.05 -4.61
N ALA A 532 7.54 -19.07 -3.33
CA ALA A 532 8.44 -18.80 -2.22
C ALA A 532 9.58 -19.83 -2.14
N ARG A 533 9.30 -21.13 -2.30
CA ARG A 533 10.32 -22.19 -2.41
C ARG A 533 11.29 -21.96 -3.56
N ASN A 534 10.80 -21.55 -4.73
CA ASN A 534 11.64 -21.26 -5.89
C ASN A 534 12.50 -20.00 -5.69
N VAL A 535 11.97 -18.95 -5.04
CA VAL A 535 12.75 -17.77 -4.64
C VAL A 535 13.83 -18.16 -3.62
N ILE A 536 13.51 -18.95 -2.59
CA ILE A 536 14.48 -19.46 -1.61
C ILE A 536 15.57 -20.29 -2.32
N ARG A 537 15.21 -21.17 -3.27
CA ARG A 537 16.15 -21.98 -4.04
C ARG A 537 17.06 -21.13 -4.95
N ALA A 538 16.56 -20.00 -5.47
CA ALA A 538 17.34 -19.06 -6.26
C ALA A 538 18.23 -18.13 -5.40
N LEU A 539 17.85 -17.90 -4.14
CA LEU A 539 18.64 -17.14 -3.17
C LEU A 539 19.69 -17.99 -2.44
N ASP A 540 19.57 -19.32 -2.42
CA ASP A 540 20.59 -20.22 -1.85
C ASP A 540 21.90 -20.16 -2.66
N PRO A 541 23.01 -19.65 -2.08
CA PRO A 541 24.29 -19.52 -2.78
C PRO A 541 24.90 -20.85 -3.22
N LYS A 542 24.42 -22.00 -2.72
CA LYS A 542 24.90 -23.34 -3.09
C LYS A 542 24.10 -23.97 -4.23
N LEU A 543 22.89 -23.48 -4.51
CA LEU A 543 21.98 -24.03 -5.52
C LEU A 543 21.79 -23.11 -6.73
N ASN A 544 22.11 -21.82 -6.60
CA ASN A 544 22.07 -20.87 -7.71
C ASN A 544 23.31 -21.04 -8.63
N PRO A 545 23.13 -21.36 -9.93
CA PRO A 545 24.24 -21.55 -10.87
C PRO A 545 25.08 -20.28 -11.08
N ALA A 546 24.50 -19.09 -10.98
CA ALA A 546 25.24 -17.83 -11.10
C ALA A 546 26.24 -17.65 -9.94
N THR A 547 25.96 -18.19 -8.75
CA THR A 547 26.91 -18.15 -7.63
C THR A 547 28.09 -19.10 -7.86
N ALA A 548 27.86 -20.26 -8.48
CA ALA A 548 28.94 -21.17 -8.87
C ALA A 548 29.85 -20.53 -9.94
N GLU A 549 29.27 -19.82 -10.91
CA GLU A 549 30.01 -19.05 -11.92
C GLU A 549 30.82 -17.91 -11.29
N ILE A 550 30.21 -17.08 -10.43
CA ILE A 550 30.90 -16.03 -9.65
C ILE A 550 32.06 -16.60 -8.83
N GLN A 551 31.88 -17.79 -8.23
CA GLN A 551 32.94 -18.41 -7.44
C GLN A 551 34.08 -18.97 -8.31
N SER A 552 33.77 -19.48 -9.52
CA SER A 552 34.81 -19.86 -10.48
C SER A 552 35.59 -18.65 -11.00
N LEU A 553 34.90 -17.54 -11.31
CA LEU A 553 35.52 -16.28 -11.74
C LEU A 553 36.44 -15.71 -10.65
N ARG A 554 36.00 -15.72 -9.37
CA ARG A 554 36.84 -15.34 -8.22
C ARG A 554 38.12 -16.19 -8.11
N ASN A 555 38.03 -17.50 -8.31
CA ASN A 555 39.20 -18.36 -8.32
C ASN A 555 40.15 -17.99 -9.47
N THR A 556 39.62 -17.76 -10.68
CA THR A 556 40.46 -17.35 -11.83
C THR A 556 41.11 -15.98 -11.62
N LEU A 557 40.43 -15.01 -10.99
CA LEU A 557 41.03 -13.74 -10.60
C LEU A 557 42.18 -13.95 -9.62
N ALA A 558 41.95 -14.68 -8.53
CA ALA A 558 42.98 -14.94 -7.52
C ALA A 558 44.22 -15.67 -8.08
N ASP A 559 44.06 -16.51 -9.12
CA ASP A 559 45.18 -17.15 -9.81
C ASP A 559 45.88 -16.22 -10.83
N ARG A 560 45.18 -15.24 -11.41
CA ARG A 560 45.78 -14.16 -12.21
C ARG A 560 46.56 -13.19 -11.35
N ASP A 561 46.05 -12.82 -10.17
CA ASP A 561 46.74 -11.96 -9.21
C ASP A 561 48.05 -12.60 -8.73
N LYS A 562 48.04 -13.90 -8.41
CA LYS A 562 49.27 -14.68 -8.14
C LYS A 562 50.24 -14.68 -9.32
N HIS A 563 49.74 -14.70 -10.55
CA HIS A 563 50.59 -14.66 -11.75
C HIS A 563 51.22 -13.28 -11.94
N ILE A 564 50.46 -12.20 -11.74
CA ILE A 564 50.94 -10.81 -11.77
C ILE A 564 52.05 -10.62 -10.72
N LEU A 565 51.81 -10.97 -9.46
CA LEU A 565 52.81 -10.88 -8.38
C LEU A 565 54.11 -11.64 -8.69
N ASN A 566 54.02 -12.79 -9.38
CA ASN A 566 55.20 -13.54 -9.83
C ASN A 566 55.94 -12.84 -10.98
N LEU A 567 55.24 -12.21 -11.93
CA LEU A 567 55.84 -11.44 -13.02
C LEU A 567 56.48 -10.15 -12.52
N GLU A 568 55.85 -9.45 -11.57
CA GLU A 568 56.41 -8.26 -10.91
C GLU A 568 57.72 -8.60 -10.20
N ARG A 569 57.73 -9.69 -9.42
CA ARG A 569 58.94 -10.21 -8.76
C ARG A 569 60.04 -10.60 -9.75
N GLN A 570 59.69 -11.17 -10.90
CA GLN A 570 60.65 -11.47 -11.97
C GLN A 570 61.20 -10.20 -12.64
N CYS A 571 60.37 -9.18 -12.85
CA CYS A 571 60.79 -7.87 -13.37
C CYS A 571 61.76 -7.17 -12.40
N GLU A 572 61.48 -7.22 -11.10
CA GLU A 572 62.37 -6.67 -10.06
C GLU A 572 63.72 -7.42 -10.01
N GLN A 573 63.70 -8.75 -10.07
CA GLN A 573 64.92 -9.57 -10.20
C GLN A 573 65.68 -9.36 -11.53
N ALA A 574 65.01 -8.91 -12.60
CA ALA A 574 65.67 -8.54 -13.85
C ALA A 574 66.37 -7.18 -13.71
N LYS A 575 65.71 -6.17 -13.12
CA LYS A 575 66.31 -4.86 -12.82
C LYS A 575 67.53 -4.96 -11.91
N LEU A 576 67.50 -5.84 -10.91
CA LEU A 576 68.64 -6.11 -10.03
C LEU A 576 69.83 -6.70 -10.81
N ARG A 577 69.60 -7.69 -11.69
CA ARG A 577 70.65 -8.26 -12.54
C ARG A 577 71.21 -7.25 -13.54
N GLU A 578 70.35 -6.41 -14.16
CA GLU A 578 70.80 -5.34 -15.05
C GLU A 578 71.68 -4.31 -14.30
N TYR A 579 71.40 -4.05 -13.02
CA TYR A 579 72.22 -3.19 -12.16
C TYR A 579 73.55 -3.85 -11.77
N GLU A 580 73.56 -5.15 -11.45
CA GLU A 580 74.78 -5.94 -11.24
C GLU A 580 75.65 -5.97 -12.50
N GLU A 581 75.06 -6.18 -13.68
CA GLU A 581 75.77 -6.15 -14.98
C GLU A 581 76.39 -4.77 -15.25
N LYS A 582 75.65 -3.67 -15.00
CA LYS A 582 76.19 -2.30 -15.11
C LYS A 582 77.34 -2.05 -14.15
N LEU A 583 77.28 -2.54 -12.92
CA LEU A 583 78.39 -2.47 -11.95
C LEU A 583 79.60 -3.29 -12.43
N ILE A 584 79.40 -4.50 -12.95
CA ILE A 584 80.45 -5.36 -13.49
C ILE A 584 81.13 -4.68 -14.70
N VAL A 585 80.36 -4.16 -15.65
CA VAL A 585 80.89 -3.43 -16.83
C VAL A 585 81.67 -2.19 -16.40
N THR A 586 81.16 -1.41 -15.44
CA THR A 586 81.85 -0.22 -14.91
C THR A 586 83.17 -0.60 -14.22
N ALA A 587 83.17 -1.67 -13.42
CA ALA A 587 84.38 -2.19 -12.77
C ALA A 587 85.41 -2.70 -13.80
N TRP A 588 84.95 -3.36 -14.87
CA TRP A 588 85.83 -3.83 -15.96
C TRP A 588 86.43 -2.68 -16.76
N TYR A 589 85.63 -1.66 -17.08
CA TYR A 589 86.08 -0.44 -17.76
C TYR A 589 87.13 0.31 -16.92
N ASN A 590 86.85 0.56 -15.65
CA ASN A 590 87.79 1.20 -14.71
C ASN A 590 89.09 0.39 -14.55
N LYS A 591 88.99 -0.95 -14.52
CA LYS A 591 90.17 -1.83 -14.47
C LYS A 591 90.98 -1.79 -15.77
N SER A 592 90.32 -1.72 -16.92
CA SER A 592 90.96 -1.58 -18.23
C SER A 592 91.66 -0.22 -18.37
N LEU A 593 91.01 0.88 -17.96
CA LEU A 593 91.62 2.20 -17.86
C LEU A 593 92.84 2.21 -16.95
N ASN A 594 92.78 1.57 -15.78
CA ASN A 594 93.93 1.46 -14.89
C ASN A 594 95.09 0.66 -15.51
N PHE A 595 94.81 -0.42 -16.27
CA PHE A 595 95.86 -1.13 -17.01
C PHE A 595 96.44 -0.29 -18.16
N GLN A 596 95.61 0.49 -18.88
CA GLN A 596 96.11 1.43 -19.88
C GLN A 596 96.97 2.53 -19.25
N LYS A 597 96.54 3.09 -18.11
CA LYS A 597 97.29 4.08 -17.34
C LYS A 597 98.64 3.54 -16.89
N LEU A 598 98.69 2.34 -16.29
CA LEU A 598 99.93 1.66 -15.91
C LEU A 598 100.84 1.37 -17.12
N ALA A 599 100.27 1.00 -18.27
CA ALA A 599 101.02 0.78 -19.51
C ALA A 599 101.58 2.09 -20.12
N ILE A 600 100.87 3.22 -19.94
CA ILE A 600 101.31 4.56 -20.34
C ILE A 600 102.39 5.07 -19.37
N GLU A 601 102.20 4.91 -18.06
CA GLU A 601 103.17 5.24 -17.02
C GLU A 601 104.46 4.43 -17.19
N SER A 602 104.37 3.15 -17.55
CA SER A 602 105.53 2.32 -17.92
C SER A 602 106.28 2.85 -19.16
N ARG A 603 105.56 3.39 -20.16
CA ARG A 603 106.15 3.97 -21.38
C ARG A 603 106.75 5.37 -21.16
N LEU A 604 106.16 6.19 -20.28
CA LEU A 604 106.62 7.54 -19.97
C LEU A 604 107.74 7.55 -18.92
N GLY A 605 107.62 6.72 -17.88
CA GLY A 605 108.65 6.53 -16.86
C GLY A 605 109.96 5.94 -17.40
N GLY A 606 109.93 5.28 -18.55
CA GLY A 606 111.10 4.74 -19.25
C GLY A 606 112.07 5.78 -19.84
N ARG A 607 111.93 7.08 -19.56
CA ARG A 607 112.81 8.16 -20.06
C ARG A 607 113.69 8.85 -19.01
N THR A 608 113.65 8.42 -17.74
CA THR A 608 114.57 8.92 -16.69
C THR A 608 115.09 7.78 -15.82
N ALA A 609 116.34 7.89 -15.34
CA ALA A 609 117.02 6.93 -14.47
C ALA A 609 117.43 5.57 -15.10
N SER A 610 118.12 5.60 -16.25
CA SER A 610 119.00 4.49 -16.66
C SER A 610 120.38 4.61 -15.99
N MET A 611 120.48 4.19 -14.73
CA MET A 611 121.76 3.98 -14.02
C MET A 611 121.62 2.85 -12.97
N LEU A 612 121.62 1.60 -13.43
CA LEU A 612 122.28 0.44 -12.80
C LEU A 612 122.06 -0.84 -13.65
N SER A 613 123.17 -1.48 -14.01
CA SER A 613 123.30 -2.70 -14.84
C SER A 613 122.84 -4.00 -14.17
N PRO A 614 122.74 -5.14 -14.90
CA PRO A 614 122.39 -5.30 -16.32
C PRO A 614 121.47 -6.51 -16.64
N GLY A 615 120.77 -6.42 -17.78
CA GLY A 615 120.49 -7.53 -18.70
C GLY A 615 119.94 -8.88 -18.18
N GLN A 616 118.63 -9.10 -18.38
CA GLN A 616 118.11 -10.44 -18.71
C GLN A 616 117.40 -10.42 -20.06
N SER A 617 117.64 -11.47 -20.86
CA SER A 617 117.07 -11.62 -22.20
C SER A 617 115.68 -12.28 -22.15
N PHE A 618 114.81 -11.90 -23.09
CA PHE A 618 113.41 -12.34 -23.24
C PHE A 618 113.19 -13.87 -23.07
N LEU A 619 114.18 -14.68 -23.45
CA LEU A 619 114.16 -16.15 -23.36
C LEU A 619 114.32 -16.72 -21.92
N SER A 620 114.65 -15.91 -20.91
CA SER A 620 114.59 -16.35 -19.50
C SER A 620 113.17 -16.22 -18.95
N GLN A 621 112.49 -15.11 -19.24
CA GLN A 621 111.15 -14.81 -18.76
C GLN A 621 110.11 -15.82 -19.28
N GLN A 622 110.24 -16.26 -20.53
CA GLN A 622 109.37 -17.28 -21.13
C GLN A 622 109.49 -18.67 -20.46
N ARG A 623 110.57 -18.96 -19.72
CA ARG A 623 110.74 -20.25 -19.01
C ARG A 623 110.12 -20.27 -17.61
N GLN A 624 109.82 -19.11 -17.01
CA GLN A 624 109.18 -19.03 -15.69
C GLN A 624 107.66 -19.28 -15.77
N VAL A 625 107.03 -18.95 -16.90
CA VAL A 625 105.58 -19.15 -17.12
C VAL A 625 105.19 -20.64 -17.13
N SER A 626 106.09 -21.53 -17.57
CA SER A 626 105.82 -22.97 -17.71
C SER A 626 105.80 -23.77 -16.41
N ASN A 627 106.26 -23.20 -15.28
CA ASN A 627 106.49 -23.92 -14.02
C ASN A 627 105.74 -23.32 -12.81
N ALA A 628 104.52 -22.83 -13.01
CA ALA A 628 103.62 -22.41 -11.93
C ALA A 628 102.45 -23.41 -11.76
N PRO A 629 102.20 -23.96 -10.55
CA PRO A 629 101.22 -25.02 -10.36
C PRO A 629 99.78 -24.51 -10.39
N ARG A 630 98.87 -25.26 -11.03
CA ARG A 630 97.42 -25.04 -10.95
C ARG A 630 96.94 -25.25 -9.51
N ARG A 631 96.63 -24.16 -8.78
CA ARG A 631 95.77 -24.24 -7.60
C ARG A 631 94.31 -24.14 -8.02
N THR A 632 93.61 -25.28 -7.94
CA THR A 632 92.14 -25.31 -7.93
C THR A 632 91.63 -24.64 -6.66
N LEU A 633 90.60 -23.80 -6.79
CA LEU A 633 89.80 -23.31 -5.67
C LEU A 633 88.37 -23.78 -5.85
N SER A 634 87.87 -24.53 -4.87
CA SER A 634 86.52 -25.07 -4.84
C SER A 634 85.52 -24.00 -4.39
N ILE A 635 84.43 -23.87 -5.12
CA ILE A 635 83.23 -23.16 -4.65
C ILE A 635 82.22 -24.21 -4.19
N ASN A 636 81.86 -24.15 -2.91
CA ASN A 636 80.76 -24.94 -2.36
C ASN A 636 79.43 -24.30 -2.77
N VAL A 637 78.45 -25.15 -3.13
CA VAL A 637 77.06 -24.74 -3.36
C VAL A 637 76.22 -25.22 -2.18
N PRO A 638 75.61 -24.32 -1.38
CA PRO A 638 74.58 -24.71 -0.42
C PRO A 638 73.31 -25.14 -1.16
N ALA A 639 72.71 -26.26 -0.75
CA ALA A 639 71.48 -26.75 -1.37
C ALA A 639 70.25 -25.92 -0.95
N THR A 640 69.29 -25.77 -1.86
CA THR A 640 67.96 -25.23 -1.56
C THR A 640 67.12 -26.27 -0.83
N THR A 641 66.81 -26.05 0.45
CA THR A 641 65.67 -26.71 1.10
C THR A 641 64.36 -26.17 0.51
N SER A 642 63.39 -27.05 0.34
CA SER A 642 62.11 -26.75 -0.31
C SER A 642 60.95 -27.36 0.47
N GLN A 643 59.91 -26.55 0.65
CA GLN A 643 58.65 -26.81 1.38
C GLN A 643 58.80 -26.88 2.92
#